data_AF-A0A1B8C260-F1
#
_entry.id   AF-A0A1B8C260-F1
#
_cell.length_a   1.000
_cell.length_b   1.000
_cell.length_c   1.000
_cell.angle_alpha   90.00
_cell.angle_beta   90.00
_cell.angle_gamma   90.00
#
_symmetry.space_group_name_H-M   'P 1'
#
loop_
_entity.id
_entity.type
_entity.pdbx_description
1 polymer ?
#
loop_
_entity_poly.entity_id
_entity_poly.type
_entity_poly.pdbx_seq_one_letter_code
_entity_poly.pdbx_strand_id
1 'polypeptide(L)'
;MSPWFSRGWTSLELAKSPKVKVMFKGALIKDLDEDILAKAEGFSERHRIATKAIVNLRNKRITNVNDLLTVLGPCHTSWPRDTAIISGLLVGVEIGLGSTQQDIYQKILTQIAKVSHGNLFYNSATMSKCFSWCSANLLDLSLASSESALRVEKNGEIVGTWSLVELDRIPDKNYIWTDTHPLIRAKLLLARMDKDNHMLLVEPGVSAVTRALVVKISKKVIREFSCEFVGSVQFHPQQELCEADFFHKEAEVRIGDLEGMLEIEGEAWGQVKTWSDDKKVTDSNQPNHPSISGSGESRQVGQWETDFKPRERTENITTQPLLEESGKEGQLLLSAANVDGGEVKRPLGEKDDPNVKNQYTWTALHRAIWRGHDQEAQELIKSGKINKTTQDKFGQQAIHLAAERGNERVVNLLLQGQDADPDTALHRATWGGSEAVVKLLLRAKAEPNIQDSMGWTSLHWAVQYNHEGIVKHLLKGKADPDIQCKDKKTALHIAVDRGYASVTELLLEGKADFNIQCKDNKTALDIAAKRNYTSVVQPLLPWAAKEGHEAVVKLLVEKGTDINVKNGNAKADVNAAAAEDGGRTALQAAAERGHLEMVDRLLAAEADVNAAAANSGGLTALQAAAKGGHLELVDRLEMTGA
;
A
#
# COMPACT_ATOMS: atom_id res chain seq x y z
N MET A 1 -0.60 12.07 12.26
CA MET A 1 0.05 11.61 13.52
C MET A 1 1.55 11.46 13.24
N SER A 2 2.39 11.26 14.25
CA SER A 2 3.84 11.03 14.03
C SER A 2 4.08 9.76 13.19
N PRO A 3 5.14 9.66 12.36
CA PRO A 3 5.54 8.44 11.67
C PRO A 3 5.77 7.22 12.59
N TRP A 4 5.94 7.43 13.89
CA TRP A 4 5.94 6.37 14.91
C TRP A 4 4.56 5.70 15.04
N PHE A 5 3.47 6.46 15.00
CA PHE A 5 2.11 5.92 15.16
C PHE A 5 1.69 5.05 13.97
N SER A 6 2.14 5.38 12.74
CA SER A 6 1.81 4.65 11.52
C SER A 6 2.56 3.32 11.35
N ARG A 7 3.22 2.81 12.40
CA ARG A 7 3.83 1.47 12.44
C ARG A 7 2.94 0.52 13.23
N GLY A 8 2.45 -0.56 12.63
CA GLY A 8 1.51 -1.49 13.30
C GLY A 8 2.05 -2.11 14.60
N TRP A 9 3.36 -2.30 14.74
CA TRP A 9 3.96 -2.78 15.99
C TRP A 9 3.78 -1.79 17.16
N THR A 10 3.75 -0.48 16.90
CA THR A 10 3.44 0.56 17.89
C THR A 10 2.04 0.41 18.46
N SER A 11 1.08 -0.10 17.69
CA SER A 11 -0.29 -0.37 18.19
C SER A 11 -0.27 -1.34 19.39
N LEU A 12 0.63 -2.34 19.39
CA LEU A 12 0.79 -3.28 20.52
C LEU A 12 1.49 -2.66 21.74
N GLU A 13 2.39 -1.69 21.52
CA GLU A 13 3.01 -0.92 22.59
C GLU A 13 1.98 0.00 23.26
N LEU A 14 1.18 0.70 22.45
CA LEU A 14 0.06 1.55 22.90
C LEU A 14 -1.00 0.74 23.68
N ALA A 15 -1.33 -0.47 23.24
CA ALA A 15 -2.27 -1.37 23.93
C ALA A 15 -1.74 -1.97 25.25
N LYS A 16 -0.46 -1.75 25.58
CA LYS A 16 0.18 -2.19 26.83
C LYS A 16 0.64 -1.03 27.72
N SER A 17 0.76 0.19 27.18
CA SER A 17 1.38 1.33 27.87
C SER A 17 0.34 2.30 28.44
N PRO A 18 0.26 2.48 29.78
CA PRO A 18 -0.75 3.33 30.40
C PRO A 18 -0.47 4.84 30.27
N LYS A 19 0.77 5.22 29.93
CA LYS A 19 1.18 6.60 29.61
C LYS A 19 2.18 6.58 28.45
N VAL A 20 2.17 7.59 27.59
CA VAL A 20 3.03 7.65 26.40
C VAL A 20 3.62 9.04 26.22
N LYS A 21 4.92 9.19 26.47
CA LYS A 21 5.66 10.44 26.35
C LYS A 21 6.67 10.37 25.20
N VAL A 22 6.59 11.30 24.26
CA VAL A 22 7.55 11.43 23.15
C VAL A 22 8.73 12.29 23.63
N MET A 23 9.88 11.64 23.84
CA MET A 23 11.10 12.28 24.36
C MET A 23 12.14 12.46 23.24
N PHE A 24 12.89 13.56 23.27
CA PHE A 24 14.02 13.81 22.35
C PHE A 24 15.16 14.51 23.10
N LYS A 25 16.38 13.97 23.00
CA LYS A 25 17.58 14.48 23.72
C LYS A 25 17.36 14.72 25.23
N GLY A 26 16.45 13.97 25.85
CA GLY A 26 16.07 14.10 27.28
C GLY A 26 14.93 15.09 27.57
N ALA A 27 14.50 15.91 26.60
CA ALA A 27 13.34 16.79 26.74
C ALA A 27 12.04 16.07 26.33
N LEU A 28 10.93 16.45 26.96
CA LEU A 28 9.57 16.02 26.58
C LEU A 28 9.08 16.89 25.41
N ILE A 29 8.86 16.29 24.24
CA ILE A 29 8.26 16.99 23.09
C ILE A 29 6.74 17.01 23.22
N LYS A 30 6.11 15.84 23.47
CA LYS A 30 4.65 15.66 23.55
C LYS A 30 4.29 14.61 24.58
N ASP A 31 3.18 14.83 25.28
CA ASP A 31 2.55 13.82 26.12
C ASP A 31 1.25 13.38 25.45
N LEU A 32 1.16 12.11 25.03
CA LEU A 32 0.00 11.61 24.29
C LEU A 32 -1.29 11.64 25.13
N ASP A 33 -1.16 11.62 26.45
CA ASP A 33 -2.26 11.68 27.39
C ASP A 33 -2.80 13.12 27.50
N GLU A 34 -1.92 14.11 27.66
CA GLU A 34 -2.30 15.53 27.77
C GLU A 34 -2.63 16.17 26.41
N ASP A 35 -2.05 15.68 25.30
CA ASP A 35 -2.20 16.29 23.96
C ASP A 35 -3.29 15.66 23.07
N ILE A 36 -3.74 14.42 23.34
CA ILE A 36 -4.73 13.72 22.49
C ILE A 36 -5.93 13.17 23.30
N LEU A 37 -5.77 12.85 24.58
CA LEU A 37 -6.87 12.34 25.41
C LEU A 37 -7.54 13.47 26.23
N ALA A 38 -6.76 14.38 26.83
CA ALA A 38 -7.30 15.48 27.63
C ALA A 38 -7.93 16.64 26.82
N LYS A 39 -7.66 16.72 25.50
CA LYS A 39 -8.09 17.82 24.61
C LYS A 39 -9.14 17.37 23.58
N ALA A 40 -9.93 16.35 23.90
CA ALA A 40 -10.83 15.69 22.95
C ALA A 40 -12.02 16.56 22.46
N GLU A 41 -12.44 17.55 23.24
CA GLU A 41 -13.56 18.44 22.88
C GLU A 41 -13.04 19.69 22.16
N GLY A 42 -13.51 19.90 20.91
CA GLY A 42 -13.25 21.12 20.12
C GLY A 42 -12.37 20.96 18.87
N PHE A 43 -11.79 19.78 18.61
CA PHE A 43 -10.89 19.55 17.45
C PHE A 43 -11.54 18.78 16.29
N SER A 44 -10.90 18.87 15.12
CA SER A 44 -11.35 18.25 13.85
C SER A 44 -11.62 16.75 13.93
N GLU A 45 -12.44 16.24 13.00
CA GLU A 45 -12.80 14.81 12.90
C GLU A 45 -11.60 13.85 12.94
N ARG A 46 -10.48 14.22 12.31
CA ARG A 46 -9.23 13.42 12.32
C ARG A 46 -8.65 13.26 13.73
N HIS A 47 -8.84 14.25 14.61
CA HIS A 47 -8.45 14.17 16.02
C HIS A 47 -9.40 13.22 16.77
N ARG A 48 -10.72 13.37 16.59
CA ARG A 48 -11.73 12.48 17.19
C ARG A 48 -11.48 11.00 16.86
N ILE A 49 -11.16 10.69 15.60
CA ILE A 49 -10.80 9.34 15.15
C ILE A 49 -9.51 8.84 15.84
N ALA A 50 -8.46 9.67 15.92
CA ALA A 50 -7.20 9.31 16.57
C ALA A 50 -7.37 9.06 18.08
N THR A 51 -8.12 9.92 18.78
CA THR A 51 -8.50 9.74 20.19
C THR A 51 -9.26 8.42 20.38
N LYS A 52 -10.27 8.13 19.55
CA LYS A 52 -11.00 6.85 19.60
C LYS A 52 -10.08 5.64 19.40
N ALA A 53 -9.15 5.69 18.44
CA ALA A 53 -8.20 4.61 18.19
C ALA A 53 -7.28 4.33 19.41
N ILE A 54 -6.74 5.38 20.04
CA ILE A 54 -5.88 5.26 21.23
C ILE A 54 -6.67 4.72 22.43
N VAL A 55 -7.91 5.18 22.63
CA VAL A 55 -8.81 4.69 23.69
C VAL A 55 -9.17 3.22 23.48
N ASN A 56 -9.48 2.80 22.25
CA ASN A 56 -9.77 1.40 21.92
C ASN A 56 -8.56 0.50 22.16
N LEU A 57 -7.36 0.93 21.74
CA LEU A 57 -6.09 0.21 21.94
C LEU A 57 -5.81 -0.05 23.43
N ARG A 58 -5.75 1.01 24.24
CA ARG A 58 -5.40 0.93 25.67
C ARG A 58 -6.41 0.12 26.48
N ASN A 59 -7.69 0.24 26.16
CA ASN A 59 -8.74 -0.54 26.82
C ASN A 59 -8.89 -1.96 26.25
N LYS A 60 -8.12 -2.33 25.21
CA LYS A 60 -8.22 -3.59 24.45
C LYS A 60 -9.64 -3.90 23.95
N ARG A 61 -10.42 -2.85 23.64
CA ARG A 61 -11.81 -2.96 23.20
C ARG A 61 -11.89 -3.04 21.67
N ILE A 62 -11.34 -4.11 21.10
CA ILE A 62 -11.63 -4.48 19.71
C ILE A 62 -12.78 -5.48 19.74
N THR A 63 -13.99 -4.99 19.49
CA THR A 63 -15.25 -5.73 19.71
C THR A 63 -16.04 -6.03 18.44
N ASN A 64 -15.59 -5.49 17.32
CA ASN A 64 -16.16 -5.60 15.98
C ASN A 64 -15.06 -5.27 14.95
N VAL A 65 -15.29 -5.57 13.67
CA VAL A 65 -14.32 -5.29 12.60
C VAL A 65 -14.03 -3.79 12.43
N ASN A 66 -15.01 -2.89 12.65
CA ASN A 66 -14.79 -1.45 12.57
C ASN A 66 -13.77 -0.94 13.62
N ASP A 67 -13.75 -1.49 14.84
CA ASP A 67 -12.74 -1.15 15.85
C ASP A 67 -11.33 -1.51 15.34
N LEU A 68 -11.17 -2.69 14.72
CA LEU A 68 -9.90 -3.16 14.17
C LEU A 68 -9.45 -2.29 12.98
N LEU A 69 -10.35 -1.97 12.05
CA LEU A 69 -10.09 -1.09 10.90
C LEU A 69 -9.74 0.34 11.35
N THR A 70 -10.42 0.87 12.36
CA THR A 70 -10.14 2.21 12.93
C THR A 70 -8.74 2.27 13.56
N VAL A 71 -8.30 1.17 14.18
CA VAL A 71 -7.01 1.07 14.87
C VAL A 71 -5.85 0.77 13.92
N LEU A 72 -6.01 -0.18 12.99
CA LEU A 72 -4.91 -0.68 12.14
C LEU A 72 -4.95 -0.20 10.69
N GLY A 73 -6.10 0.25 10.14
CA GLY A 73 -6.17 0.83 8.79
C GLY A 73 -5.20 1.99 8.56
N PRO A 74 -4.99 2.92 9.53
CA PRO A 74 -3.97 3.96 9.46
C PRO A 74 -2.52 3.49 9.72
N CYS A 75 -2.29 2.19 9.95
CA CYS A 75 -1.01 1.63 10.35
C CYS A 75 -0.43 0.73 9.25
N HIS A 76 0.87 0.86 8.98
CA HIS A 76 1.59 0.05 8.01
C HIS A 76 2.62 -0.84 8.71
N THR A 77 2.99 -1.93 8.03
CA THR A 77 3.97 -2.93 8.45
C THR A 77 4.85 -3.27 7.25
N SER A 78 6.02 -3.86 7.49
CA SER A 78 6.89 -4.30 6.39
C SER A 78 6.40 -5.59 5.71
N TRP A 79 5.45 -6.31 6.30
CA TRP A 79 4.94 -7.59 5.82
C TRP A 79 3.43 -7.73 6.08
N PRO A 80 2.60 -8.11 5.10
CA PRO A 80 1.17 -8.36 5.32
C PRO A 80 0.87 -9.37 6.45
N ARG A 81 1.76 -10.34 6.67
CA ARG A 81 1.64 -11.30 7.77
C ARG A 81 1.85 -10.65 9.16
N ASP A 82 2.69 -9.62 9.28
CA ASP A 82 2.83 -8.86 10.54
C ASP A 82 1.51 -8.18 10.89
N THR A 83 0.80 -7.62 9.91
CA THR A 83 -0.52 -7.01 10.12
C THR A 83 -1.53 -8.03 10.68
N ALA A 84 -1.55 -9.26 10.16
CA ALA A 84 -2.37 -10.33 10.72
C ALA A 84 -1.95 -10.70 12.15
N ILE A 85 -0.65 -10.82 12.42
CA ILE A 85 -0.11 -11.11 13.76
C ILE A 85 -0.49 -10.01 14.77
N ILE A 86 -0.29 -8.74 14.41
CA ILE A 86 -0.66 -7.58 15.22
C ILE A 86 -2.18 -7.56 15.49
N SER A 87 -2.99 -7.81 14.45
CA SER A 87 -4.45 -7.93 14.59
C SER A 87 -4.83 -9.02 15.60
N GLY A 88 -4.19 -10.20 15.51
CA GLY A 88 -4.46 -11.32 16.41
C GLY A 88 -4.07 -11.01 17.85
N LEU A 89 -2.87 -10.45 18.05
CA LEU A 89 -2.37 -10.07 19.37
C LEU A 89 -3.17 -8.94 20.05
N LEU A 90 -3.78 -8.02 19.27
CA LEU A 90 -4.68 -6.99 19.80
C LEU A 90 -6.06 -7.53 20.18
N VAL A 91 -6.56 -8.53 19.44
CA VAL A 91 -7.85 -9.20 19.70
C VAL A 91 -7.73 -10.31 20.77
N GLY A 92 -6.51 -10.71 21.13
CA GLY A 92 -6.24 -11.76 22.13
C GLY A 92 -6.24 -13.18 21.57
N VAL A 93 -6.04 -13.34 20.26
CA VAL A 93 -5.99 -14.63 19.56
C VAL A 93 -4.64 -15.31 19.75
N GLU A 94 -4.67 -16.61 20.06
CA GLU A 94 -3.48 -17.46 20.06
C GLU A 94 -2.99 -17.78 18.63
N ILE A 95 -1.81 -17.26 18.29
CA ILE A 95 -1.14 -17.45 17.00
C ILE A 95 -0.19 -18.62 17.12
N GLY A 96 -0.39 -19.66 16.32
CA GLY A 96 0.48 -20.84 16.31
C GLY A 96 1.75 -20.60 15.49
N LEU A 97 2.82 -21.30 15.86
CA LEU A 97 3.96 -21.49 14.97
C LEU A 97 3.46 -22.10 13.66
N GLY A 98 3.84 -21.51 12.53
CA GLY A 98 3.38 -21.93 11.19
C GLY A 98 1.98 -21.45 10.76
N SER A 99 1.18 -20.77 11.60
CA SER A 99 -0.14 -20.25 11.15
C SER A 99 0.00 -19.26 9.99
N THR A 100 -0.79 -19.44 8.94
CA THR A 100 -0.83 -18.57 7.76
C THR A 100 -1.59 -17.26 8.04
N GLN A 101 -1.52 -16.30 7.12
CA GLN A 101 -2.29 -15.06 7.20
C GLN A 101 -3.81 -15.33 7.26
N GLN A 102 -4.33 -16.28 6.47
CA GLN A 102 -5.76 -16.60 6.47
C GLN A 102 -6.16 -17.25 7.81
N ASP A 103 -5.41 -18.25 8.32
CA ASP A 103 -5.73 -18.90 9.60
C ASP A 103 -5.82 -17.90 10.77
N ILE A 104 -4.93 -16.89 10.79
CA ILE A 104 -4.93 -15.84 11.81
C ILE A 104 -6.17 -14.95 11.66
N TYR A 105 -6.51 -14.51 10.44
CA TYR A 105 -7.73 -13.71 10.21
C TYR A 105 -9.03 -14.48 10.48
N GLN A 106 -9.09 -15.78 10.19
CA GLN A 106 -10.24 -16.64 10.53
C GLN A 106 -10.44 -16.75 12.06
N LYS A 107 -9.35 -16.94 12.82
CA LYS A 107 -9.38 -16.89 14.29
C LYS A 107 -9.79 -15.52 14.83
N ILE A 108 -9.38 -14.42 14.19
CA ILE A 108 -9.81 -13.07 14.56
C ILE A 108 -11.31 -12.87 14.34
N LEU A 109 -11.84 -13.26 13.18
CA LEU A 109 -13.26 -13.11 12.85
C LEU A 109 -14.17 -13.93 13.78
N THR A 110 -13.77 -15.15 14.11
CA THR A 110 -14.48 -16.02 15.06
C THR A 110 -14.40 -15.54 16.52
N GLN A 111 -13.29 -14.90 16.91
CA GLN A 111 -13.14 -14.30 18.25
C GLN A 111 -13.90 -12.96 18.39
N ILE A 112 -13.96 -12.16 17.33
CA ILE A 112 -14.73 -10.90 17.28
C ILE A 112 -16.24 -11.17 17.15
N ALA A 113 -16.63 -12.17 16.37
CA ALA A 113 -18.00 -12.64 16.10
C ALA A 113 -18.99 -11.57 15.57
N LYS A 114 -18.54 -10.35 15.24
CA LYS A 114 -19.37 -9.20 14.85
C LYS A 114 -18.78 -8.41 13.67
N VAL A 115 -19.56 -8.28 12.61
CA VAL A 115 -19.21 -7.60 11.37
C VAL A 115 -20.39 -6.70 10.97
N SER A 116 -20.16 -5.48 10.50
CA SER A 116 -21.24 -4.63 9.99
C SER A 116 -21.48 -4.91 8.52
N HIS A 117 -22.72 -4.78 8.04
CA HIS A 117 -23.08 -4.98 6.62
C HIS A 117 -22.16 -4.20 5.68
N GLY A 118 -21.88 -2.93 6.03
CA GLY A 118 -20.98 -2.06 5.30
C GLY A 118 -19.54 -2.57 5.11
N ASN A 119 -19.08 -3.55 5.89
CA ASN A 119 -17.75 -4.15 5.74
C ASN A 119 -17.65 -5.10 4.53
N LEU A 120 -18.77 -5.69 4.07
CA LEU A 120 -18.78 -6.68 2.98
C LEU A 120 -18.72 -6.06 1.57
N PHE A 121 -18.78 -4.73 1.47
CA PHE A 121 -18.67 -4.01 0.22
C PHE A 121 -17.20 -3.64 -0.04
N TYR A 122 -16.45 -4.58 -0.61
CA TYR A 122 -15.02 -4.44 -0.92
C TYR A 122 -14.70 -5.10 -2.27
N ASN A 123 -13.65 -4.61 -2.93
CA ASN A 123 -13.30 -4.99 -4.30
C ASN A 123 -12.10 -5.94 -4.43
N SER A 124 -11.41 -6.30 -3.34
CA SER A 124 -10.23 -7.18 -3.35
C SER A 124 -10.58 -8.68 -3.28
N ALA A 125 -9.60 -9.55 -3.56
CA ALA A 125 -9.80 -11.00 -3.61
C ALA A 125 -10.24 -11.59 -2.26
N THR A 126 -11.04 -12.67 -2.29
CA THR A 126 -11.60 -13.32 -1.10
C THR A 126 -10.64 -14.34 -0.46
N MET A 127 -10.92 -14.74 0.79
CA MET A 127 -10.31 -15.93 1.40
C MET A 127 -10.76 -17.22 0.71
N SER A 128 -10.07 -18.32 1.05
CA SER A 128 -10.48 -19.69 0.70
C SER A 128 -11.28 -20.34 1.84
N LYS A 129 -12.06 -21.38 1.50
CA LYS A 129 -12.91 -22.16 2.44
C LYS A 129 -13.99 -21.28 3.08
N CYS A 130 -14.52 -21.70 4.23
CA CYS A 130 -15.70 -21.19 4.95
C CYS A 130 -15.77 -19.68 5.26
N PHE A 131 -14.75 -18.89 4.93
CA PHE A 131 -14.71 -17.43 5.02
C PHE A 131 -14.70 -16.75 3.64
N SER A 132 -15.25 -17.42 2.61
CA SER A 132 -15.32 -16.97 1.22
C SER A 132 -15.99 -15.60 1.00
N TRP A 133 -16.76 -15.11 1.97
CA TRP A 133 -17.37 -13.77 1.99
C TRP A 133 -16.42 -12.66 2.47
N CYS A 134 -15.21 -12.99 2.94
CA CYS A 134 -14.25 -12.05 3.52
C CYS A 134 -13.02 -11.87 2.62
N SER A 135 -12.40 -10.69 2.66
CA SER A 135 -11.17 -10.40 1.90
C SER A 135 -9.97 -11.21 2.39
N ALA A 136 -9.09 -11.61 1.47
CA ALA A 136 -7.80 -12.23 1.75
C ALA A 136 -6.87 -11.36 2.63
N ASN A 137 -7.12 -10.05 2.69
CA ASN A 137 -6.54 -9.16 3.69
C ASN A 137 -7.65 -8.45 4.47
N LEU A 138 -7.73 -8.71 5.79
CA LEU A 138 -8.81 -8.20 6.64
C LEU A 138 -8.90 -6.66 6.71
N LEU A 139 -7.80 -5.94 6.40
CA LEU A 139 -7.79 -4.48 6.35
C LEU A 139 -8.27 -3.88 5.01
N ASP A 140 -8.53 -4.70 3.98
CA ASP A 140 -9.14 -4.23 2.73
C ASP A 140 -10.67 -4.07 2.85
N LEU A 141 -11.27 -4.52 3.96
CA LEU A 141 -12.69 -4.36 4.22
C LEU A 141 -13.04 -2.88 4.43
N SER A 142 -14.13 -2.44 3.82
CA SER A 142 -14.62 -1.05 3.97
C SER A 142 -15.00 -0.74 5.41
N LEU A 143 -14.65 0.45 5.91
CA LEU A 143 -15.15 0.93 7.21
C LEU A 143 -16.65 1.22 7.10
N ALA A 144 -17.47 0.57 7.93
CA ALA A 144 -18.93 0.70 7.85
C ALA A 144 -19.45 1.87 8.71
N SER A 145 -20.35 2.69 8.15
CA SER A 145 -21.03 3.76 8.90
C SER A 145 -22.18 3.27 9.81
N SER A 146 -22.62 2.02 9.62
CA SER A 146 -23.76 1.39 10.31
C SER A 146 -23.29 0.51 11.47
N GLU A 147 -23.98 0.57 12.62
CA GLU A 147 -23.74 -0.32 13.78
C GLU A 147 -24.47 -1.68 13.67
N SER A 148 -25.17 -1.91 12.54
CA SER A 148 -25.96 -3.11 12.24
C SER A 148 -25.08 -4.36 12.12
N ALA A 149 -24.82 -5.00 13.27
CA ALA A 149 -23.91 -6.13 13.39
C ALA A 149 -24.52 -7.47 12.96
N LEU A 150 -24.03 -7.98 11.83
CA LEU A 150 -24.10 -9.39 11.46
C LEU A 150 -23.23 -10.23 12.40
N ARG A 151 -23.66 -11.47 12.67
CA ARG A 151 -22.95 -12.43 13.52
C ARG A 151 -22.04 -13.31 12.66
N VAL A 152 -20.82 -13.60 13.11
CA VAL A 152 -19.97 -14.64 12.49
C VAL A 152 -20.03 -15.89 13.35
N GLU A 153 -20.45 -17.01 12.77
CA GLU A 153 -20.54 -18.31 13.45
C GLU A 153 -19.19 -19.06 13.43
N LYS A 154 -19.07 -20.12 14.25
CA LYS A 154 -17.79 -20.84 14.46
C LYS A 154 -17.31 -21.63 13.24
N ASN A 155 -18.21 -21.95 12.32
CA ASN A 155 -17.93 -22.51 11.00
C ASN A 155 -17.35 -21.47 10.03
N GLY A 156 -17.49 -20.17 10.30
CA GLY A 156 -17.09 -19.07 9.41
C GLY A 156 -18.25 -18.44 8.63
N GLU A 157 -19.46 -19.00 8.69
CA GLU A 157 -20.65 -18.38 8.10
C GLU A 157 -20.93 -17.02 8.75
N ILE A 158 -21.40 -16.06 7.95
CA ILE A 158 -21.91 -14.78 8.43
C ILE A 158 -23.45 -14.77 8.32
N VAL A 159 -24.12 -14.42 9.42
CA VAL A 159 -25.57 -14.56 9.60
C VAL A 159 -26.21 -13.25 10.08
N GLY A 160 -27.30 -12.84 9.44
CA GLY A 160 -28.15 -11.75 9.91
C GLY A 160 -29.21 -11.31 8.89
N THR A 161 -29.91 -10.23 9.21
CA THR A 161 -31.07 -9.74 8.43
C THR A 161 -30.66 -8.96 7.19
N TRP A 162 -31.11 -9.38 6.02
CA TRP A 162 -30.93 -8.63 4.76
C TRP A 162 -32.27 -8.40 4.05
N SER A 163 -32.29 -7.42 3.15
CA SER A 163 -33.37 -7.22 2.17
C SER A 163 -32.98 -7.91 0.86
N LEU A 164 -33.86 -8.76 0.30
CA LEU A 164 -33.60 -9.57 -0.89
C LEU A 164 -34.29 -8.97 -2.12
N VAL A 165 -33.53 -8.77 -3.19
CA VAL A 165 -33.99 -8.19 -4.47
C VAL A 165 -33.55 -9.10 -5.63
N GLU A 166 -34.38 -9.24 -6.65
CA GLU A 166 -34.07 -10.02 -7.85
C GLU A 166 -33.03 -9.30 -8.73
N LEU A 167 -32.08 -10.05 -9.30
CA LEU A 167 -30.93 -9.49 -10.04
C LEU A 167 -31.34 -8.69 -11.30
N ASP A 168 -32.55 -8.92 -11.81
CA ASP A 168 -33.11 -8.25 -13.01
C ASP A 168 -33.93 -7.00 -12.74
N ARG A 169 -34.17 -6.62 -11.47
CA ARG A 169 -34.84 -5.34 -11.14
C ARG A 169 -33.97 -4.13 -11.49
N ILE A 170 -32.65 -4.30 -11.49
CA ILE A 170 -31.68 -3.24 -11.79
C ILE A 170 -31.17 -3.43 -13.23
N PRO A 171 -31.31 -2.42 -14.12
CA PRO A 171 -30.77 -2.47 -15.49
C PRO A 171 -29.24 -2.58 -15.53
N ASP A 172 -28.69 -3.41 -16.43
CA ASP A 172 -27.25 -3.66 -16.61
C ASP A 172 -26.40 -2.39 -16.71
N LYS A 173 -26.92 -1.36 -17.41
CA LYS A 173 -26.27 -0.06 -17.60
C LYS A 173 -26.06 0.74 -16.30
N ASN A 174 -26.75 0.40 -15.22
CA ASN A 174 -26.66 1.08 -13.93
C ASN A 174 -25.57 0.47 -13.02
N TYR A 175 -25.02 -0.71 -13.36
CA TYR A 175 -23.98 -1.39 -12.58
C TYR A 175 -22.60 -0.77 -12.86
N ILE A 176 -21.86 -0.42 -11.81
CA ILE A 176 -20.45 -0.03 -11.86
C ILE A 176 -19.56 -1.25 -11.59
N TRP A 177 -18.59 -1.47 -12.48
CA TRP A 177 -17.58 -2.53 -12.40
C TRP A 177 -16.14 -1.98 -12.40
N THR A 178 -15.97 -0.68 -12.10
CA THR A 178 -14.65 -0.07 -11.97
C THR A 178 -13.98 -0.55 -10.68
N ASP A 179 -12.65 -0.72 -10.74
CA ASP A 179 -11.80 -1.08 -9.61
C ASP A 179 -12.11 -2.44 -8.93
N THR A 180 -13.02 -3.26 -9.49
CA THR A 180 -13.31 -4.63 -9.04
C THR A 180 -12.18 -5.58 -9.45
N HIS A 181 -11.67 -6.40 -8.51
CA HIS A 181 -10.62 -7.38 -8.79
C HIS A 181 -11.04 -8.38 -9.91
N PRO A 182 -10.16 -8.73 -10.88
CA PRO A 182 -10.54 -9.49 -12.07
C PRO A 182 -11.27 -10.81 -11.81
N LEU A 183 -10.89 -11.56 -10.77
CA LEU A 183 -11.56 -12.82 -10.41
C LEU A 183 -13.01 -12.61 -9.95
N ILE A 184 -13.26 -11.55 -9.17
CA ILE A 184 -14.61 -11.21 -8.70
C ILE A 184 -15.43 -10.66 -9.87
N ARG A 185 -14.84 -9.84 -10.74
CA ARG A 185 -15.50 -9.39 -11.97
C ARG A 185 -15.90 -10.56 -12.88
N ALA A 186 -15.07 -11.61 -12.98
CA ALA A 186 -15.42 -12.83 -13.73
C ALA A 186 -16.58 -13.59 -13.07
N LYS A 187 -16.54 -13.81 -11.75
CA LYS A 187 -17.67 -14.40 -10.98
C LYS A 187 -18.98 -13.64 -11.19
N LEU A 188 -18.94 -12.31 -11.10
CA LEU A 188 -20.11 -11.44 -11.24
C LEU A 188 -20.70 -11.43 -12.66
N LEU A 189 -19.86 -11.52 -13.69
CA LEU A 189 -20.33 -11.65 -15.08
C LEU A 189 -21.02 -13.00 -15.32
N LEU A 190 -20.55 -14.09 -14.70
CA LEU A 190 -21.23 -15.40 -14.77
C LEU A 190 -22.57 -15.38 -14.02
N ALA A 191 -22.63 -14.75 -12.84
CA ALA A 191 -23.89 -14.58 -12.10
C ALA A 191 -24.95 -13.77 -12.88
N ARG A 192 -24.54 -12.82 -13.73
CA ARG A 192 -25.44 -12.10 -14.65
C ARG A 192 -25.97 -12.96 -15.81
N MET A 193 -25.39 -14.13 -16.07
CA MET A 193 -25.89 -15.11 -17.05
C MET A 193 -26.82 -16.16 -16.41
N ASP A 194 -26.62 -16.47 -15.12
CA ASP A 194 -27.34 -17.49 -14.34
C ASP A 194 -28.34 -16.85 -13.35
N LYS A 195 -29.24 -16.01 -13.87
CA LYS A 195 -30.03 -15.07 -13.07
C LYS A 195 -31.00 -15.74 -12.08
N ASP A 196 -31.59 -16.87 -12.44
CA ASP A 196 -32.58 -17.58 -11.62
C ASP A 196 -32.00 -18.12 -10.30
N ASN A 197 -30.67 -18.32 -10.27
CA ASN A 197 -29.92 -18.81 -9.11
C ASN A 197 -29.21 -17.69 -8.32
N HIS A 198 -29.32 -16.42 -8.73
CA HIS A 198 -28.58 -15.31 -8.14
C HIS A 198 -29.48 -14.15 -7.69
N MET A 199 -29.17 -13.56 -6.54
CA MET A 199 -29.93 -12.44 -5.96
C MET A 199 -29.02 -11.33 -5.45
N LEU A 200 -29.63 -10.16 -5.24
CA LEU A 200 -29.03 -9.01 -4.59
C LEU A 200 -29.45 -8.97 -3.12
N LEU A 201 -28.47 -8.87 -2.22
CA LEU A 201 -28.67 -8.53 -0.82
C LEU A 201 -28.41 -7.03 -0.61
N VAL A 202 -29.37 -6.35 0.01
CA VAL A 202 -29.37 -4.91 0.30
C VAL A 202 -29.39 -4.69 1.81
N GLU A 203 -28.69 -3.66 2.29
CA GLU A 203 -28.68 -3.28 3.71
C GLU A 203 -30.10 -2.94 4.19
N PRO A 204 -30.61 -3.56 5.29
CA PRO A 204 -32.00 -3.40 5.70
C PRO A 204 -32.33 -1.95 6.09
N GLY A 205 -33.52 -1.50 5.72
CA GLY A 205 -34.00 -0.14 5.97
C GLY A 205 -33.55 0.92 4.95
N VAL A 206 -32.76 0.57 3.93
CA VAL A 206 -32.32 1.50 2.88
C VAL A 206 -33.30 1.48 1.70
N SER A 207 -33.99 2.60 1.46
CA SER A 207 -34.91 2.78 0.32
C SER A 207 -34.23 3.16 -0.99
N ALA A 208 -33.07 3.82 -0.92
CA ALA A 208 -32.32 4.32 -2.07
C ALA A 208 -30.92 3.69 -2.09
N VAL A 209 -30.73 2.70 -2.95
CA VAL A 209 -29.60 1.76 -2.93
C VAL A 209 -28.46 2.21 -3.84
N THR A 210 -27.28 2.42 -3.26
CA THR A 210 -26.04 2.72 -3.99
C THR A 210 -25.15 1.49 -4.22
N ARG A 211 -25.41 0.40 -3.50
CA ARG A 211 -24.61 -0.83 -3.50
C ARG A 211 -25.42 -2.04 -3.03
N ALA A 212 -25.07 -3.23 -3.52
CA ALA A 212 -25.64 -4.50 -3.09
C ALA A 212 -24.57 -5.61 -3.14
N LEU A 213 -24.82 -6.75 -2.47
CA LEU A 213 -24.02 -7.97 -2.64
C LEU A 213 -24.73 -8.90 -3.63
N VAL A 214 -24.02 -9.39 -4.63
CA VAL A 214 -24.49 -10.51 -5.45
C VAL A 214 -24.16 -11.80 -4.70
N VAL A 215 -25.17 -12.65 -4.52
CA VAL A 215 -25.03 -13.97 -3.91
C VAL A 215 -25.70 -15.03 -4.77
N LYS A 216 -25.15 -16.25 -4.76
CA LYS A 216 -25.79 -17.44 -5.34
C LYS A 216 -26.63 -18.12 -4.28
N ILE A 217 -27.88 -18.47 -4.59
CA ILE A 217 -28.76 -19.16 -3.65
C ILE A 217 -28.40 -20.65 -3.64
N SER A 218 -28.13 -21.21 -2.46
CA SER A 218 -27.85 -22.64 -2.28
C SER A 218 -29.03 -23.37 -1.65
N LYS A 219 -29.75 -22.74 -0.72
CA LYS A 219 -30.91 -23.32 -0.04
C LYS A 219 -31.97 -22.26 0.28
N LYS A 220 -33.23 -22.57 -0.01
CA LYS A 220 -34.41 -21.76 0.35
C LYS A 220 -35.20 -22.49 1.43
N VAL A 221 -35.08 -22.05 2.69
CA VAL A 221 -35.97 -22.47 3.80
C VAL A 221 -36.94 -21.32 4.08
N ILE A 222 -38.12 -21.61 4.65
CA ILE A 222 -39.12 -20.59 4.95
C ILE A 222 -38.53 -19.58 5.97
N ARG A 223 -38.16 -18.39 5.48
CA ARG A 223 -37.50 -17.26 6.18
C ARG A 223 -35.99 -17.40 6.49
N GLU A 224 -35.33 -18.48 6.07
CA GLU A 224 -33.88 -18.64 6.21
C GLU A 224 -33.24 -19.02 4.86
N PHE A 225 -32.28 -18.23 4.40
CA PHE A 225 -31.59 -18.41 3.11
C PHE A 225 -30.12 -18.77 3.33
N SER A 226 -29.63 -19.81 2.66
CA SER A 226 -28.21 -20.16 2.63
C SER A 226 -27.65 -19.84 1.25
N CYS A 227 -26.59 -19.03 1.19
CA CYS A 227 -26.05 -18.47 -0.05
C CYS A 227 -24.51 -18.47 -0.12
N GLU A 228 -23.95 -18.56 -1.33
CA GLU A 228 -22.52 -18.34 -1.61
C GLU A 228 -22.26 -16.86 -1.95
N PHE A 229 -21.14 -16.30 -1.47
CA PHE A 229 -20.71 -14.94 -1.83
C PHE A 229 -20.08 -14.88 -3.23
N VAL A 230 -20.64 -14.04 -4.11
CA VAL A 230 -20.11 -13.83 -5.47
C VAL A 230 -19.28 -12.54 -5.56
N GLY A 231 -19.76 -11.46 -4.95
CA GLY A 231 -19.05 -10.17 -4.86
C GLY A 231 -19.98 -8.98 -4.59
N SER A 232 -19.42 -7.82 -4.24
CA SER A 232 -20.20 -6.58 -4.12
C SER A 232 -20.29 -5.81 -5.44
N VAL A 233 -21.42 -5.14 -5.66
CA VAL A 233 -21.67 -4.24 -6.81
C VAL A 233 -22.08 -2.85 -6.34
N GLN A 234 -21.81 -1.85 -7.17
CA GLN A 234 -22.22 -0.45 -6.95
C GLN A 234 -23.13 0.01 -8.09
N PHE A 235 -23.99 1.00 -7.82
CA PHE A 235 -24.98 1.50 -8.78
C PHE A 235 -24.84 3.00 -9.02
N HIS A 236 -24.94 3.41 -10.29
CA HIS A 236 -25.09 4.81 -10.68
C HIS A 236 -26.09 4.96 -11.85
N PRO A 237 -27.14 5.78 -11.72
CA PRO A 237 -27.53 6.54 -10.52
C PRO A 237 -27.91 5.62 -9.34
N GLN A 238 -28.12 6.20 -8.17
CA GLN A 238 -28.69 5.50 -7.02
C GLN A 238 -30.06 4.91 -7.39
N GLN A 239 -30.35 3.69 -6.97
CA GLN A 239 -31.59 2.97 -7.33
C GLN A 239 -32.63 3.13 -6.21
N GLU A 240 -33.74 3.80 -6.48
CA GLU A 240 -34.89 3.82 -5.57
C GLU A 240 -35.67 2.51 -5.70
N LEU A 241 -35.93 1.84 -4.58
CA LEU A 241 -36.68 0.57 -4.54
C LEU A 241 -38.01 0.75 -3.81
N CYS A 242 -39.10 0.31 -4.44
CA CYS A 242 -40.43 0.26 -3.84
C CYS A 242 -40.62 -1.03 -3.04
N GLU A 243 -41.65 -1.11 -2.19
CA GLU A 243 -41.94 -2.33 -1.42
C GLU A 243 -42.23 -3.56 -2.30
N ALA A 244 -42.64 -3.35 -3.55
CA ALA A 244 -42.90 -4.41 -4.54
C ALA A 244 -41.63 -4.96 -5.23
N ASP A 245 -40.47 -4.31 -5.09
CA ASP A 245 -39.20 -4.76 -5.68
C ASP A 245 -38.42 -5.73 -4.76
N PHE A 246 -38.83 -5.83 -3.49
CA PHE A 246 -38.23 -6.72 -2.52
C PHE A 246 -38.94 -8.08 -2.51
N PHE A 247 -38.23 -9.14 -2.88
CA PHE A 247 -38.71 -10.52 -2.72
C PHE A 247 -38.95 -10.85 -1.25
N HIS A 248 -38.05 -10.40 -0.36
CA HIS A 248 -38.29 -10.28 1.08
C HIS A 248 -37.65 -9.01 1.61
N LYS A 249 -38.43 -8.18 2.30
CA LYS A 249 -37.96 -6.91 2.88
C LYS A 249 -36.97 -7.13 4.03
N GLU A 250 -37.20 -8.17 4.84
CA GLU A 250 -36.31 -8.61 5.92
C GLU A 250 -36.36 -10.16 5.99
N ALA A 251 -35.23 -10.83 5.78
CA ALA A 251 -35.06 -12.26 5.99
C ALA A 251 -33.68 -12.54 6.64
N GLU A 252 -33.56 -13.62 7.41
CA GLU A 252 -32.25 -14.04 7.94
C GLU A 252 -31.50 -14.82 6.85
N VAL A 253 -30.29 -14.36 6.52
CA VAL A 253 -29.44 -14.93 5.47
C VAL A 253 -28.13 -15.38 6.08
N ARG A 254 -27.72 -16.60 5.73
CA ARG A 254 -26.39 -17.16 5.97
C ARG A 254 -25.56 -17.05 4.69
N ILE A 255 -24.36 -16.51 4.79
CA ILE A 255 -23.39 -16.44 3.68
C ILE A 255 -22.13 -17.21 4.07
N GLY A 256 -21.68 -18.14 3.23
CA GLY A 256 -20.53 -18.99 3.54
C GLY A 256 -20.04 -19.82 2.35
N ASP A 257 -19.06 -20.69 2.61
CA ASP A 257 -18.62 -21.74 1.69
C ASP A 257 -19.27 -23.06 2.12
N LEU A 258 -19.90 -23.76 1.17
CA LEU A 258 -20.79 -24.89 1.42
C LEU A 258 -20.30 -26.19 0.76
N GLU A 259 -18.99 -26.34 0.57
CA GLU A 259 -18.33 -27.62 0.20
C GLU A 259 -18.69 -28.74 1.20
N GLY A 260 -19.79 -29.46 0.94
CA GLY A 260 -20.28 -30.51 1.83
C GLY A 260 -21.78 -30.85 1.73
N MET A 261 -22.59 -30.15 0.91
CA MET A 261 -23.99 -30.54 0.66
C MET A 261 -24.28 -30.75 -0.82
N LEU A 262 -25.14 -31.74 -1.08
CA LEU A 262 -25.59 -32.18 -2.40
C LEU A 262 -26.33 -31.08 -3.16
N GLU A 263 -26.32 -31.17 -4.48
CA GLU A 263 -27.29 -30.49 -5.33
C GLU A 263 -28.72 -30.82 -4.86
N ILE A 264 -29.66 -29.88 -5.00
CA ILE A 264 -31.08 -30.16 -4.76
C ILE A 264 -31.58 -31.02 -5.92
N GLU A 265 -31.54 -32.35 -5.73
CA GLU A 265 -32.10 -33.31 -6.68
C GLU A 265 -33.57 -32.97 -6.98
N GLY A 266 -33.94 -33.10 -8.26
CA GLY A 266 -35.07 -32.39 -8.85
C GLY A 266 -36.46 -32.94 -8.52
N GLU A 267 -36.95 -32.77 -7.28
CA GLU A 267 -38.37 -32.99 -6.94
C GLU A 267 -39.02 -31.86 -6.13
N ALA A 268 -38.25 -30.90 -5.58
CA ALA A 268 -38.78 -29.79 -4.77
C ALA A 268 -39.68 -28.80 -5.55
N TRP A 269 -39.65 -28.80 -6.88
CA TRP A 269 -40.56 -28.00 -7.72
C TRP A 269 -41.99 -28.57 -7.80
N GLY A 270 -42.23 -29.81 -7.36
CA GLY A 270 -43.52 -30.50 -7.55
C GLY A 270 -44.68 -30.05 -6.67
N GLN A 271 -44.47 -29.17 -5.68
CA GLN A 271 -45.48 -28.86 -4.65
C GLN A 271 -45.87 -27.37 -4.49
N VAL A 272 -45.39 -26.46 -5.34
CA VAL A 272 -46.06 -25.16 -5.55
C VAL A 272 -47.04 -25.31 -6.72
N LYS A 273 -48.18 -25.94 -6.42
CA LYS A 273 -49.07 -26.53 -7.41
C LYS A 273 -50.18 -25.58 -7.86
N THR A 274 -50.44 -25.55 -9.17
CA THR A 274 -51.73 -25.20 -9.81
C THR A 274 -52.46 -23.92 -9.33
N TRP A 275 -52.10 -22.77 -9.92
CA TRP A 275 -53.08 -21.71 -10.20
C TRP A 275 -52.71 -20.90 -11.46
N SER A 276 -52.89 -21.50 -12.65
CA SER A 276 -53.26 -20.77 -13.88
C SER A 276 -53.76 -21.67 -15.03
N ASP A 277 -54.45 -22.78 -14.73
CA ASP A 277 -55.17 -23.58 -15.75
C ASP A 277 -56.68 -23.38 -15.62
N ASP A 278 -57.20 -22.25 -16.12
CA ASP A 278 -58.47 -22.22 -16.86
C ASP A 278 -58.70 -20.86 -17.59
N LYS A 279 -59.24 -20.91 -18.82
CA LYS A 279 -59.73 -19.81 -19.68
C LYS A 279 -58.68 -18.77 -20.18
N LYS A 280 -58.66 -18.35 -21.47
CA LYS A 280 -59.55 -18.68 -22.60
C LYS A 280 -58.99 -18.27 -23.99
N VAL A 281 -59.11 -19.20 -24.97
CA VAL A 281 -59.65 -19.00 -26.35
C VAL A 281 -58.83 -18.29 -27.48
N THR A 282 -58.68 -19.05 -28.59
CA THR A 282 -58.48 -18.75 -30.04
C THR A 282 -57.22 -18.06 -30.59
N ASP A 283 -56.52 -18.80 -31.46
CA ASP A 283 -56.26 -18.53 -32.90
C ASP A 283 -56.12 -17.06 -33.38
N SER A 284 -55.11 -16.70 -34.18
CA SER A 284 -54.86 -17.28 -35.52
C SER A 284 -53.61 -16.67 -36.22
N ASN A 285 -53.28 -17.20 -37.42
CA ASN A 285 -52.46 -16.60 -38.50
C ASN A 285 -50.91 -16.67 -38.42
N GLN A 286 -50.36 -17.81 -38.85
CA GLN A 286 -49.28 -17.83 -39.86
C GLN A 286 -49.92 -17.90 -41.28
N PRO A 287 -49.26 -17.47 -42.40
CA PRO A 287 -48.37 -18.40 -43.13
C PRO A 287 -47.19 -17.80 -43.97
N ASN A 288 -46.12 -18.61 -44.10
CA ASN A 288 -45.29 -18.92 -45.29
C ASN A 288 -44.69 -17.85 -46.25
N HIS A 289 -43.34 -17.81 -46.35
CA HIS A 289 -42.45 -18.30 -47.46
C HIS A 289 -42.90 -18.30 -48.95
N PRO A 290 -41.99 -18.39 -49.99
CA PRO A 290 -40.50 -18.43 -50.02
C PRO A 290 -39.71 -17.77 -51.21
N SER A 291 -38.36 -17.60 -51.05
CA SER A 291 -37.28 -17.72 -52.11
C SER A 291 -37.22 -16.70 -53.29
N ILE A 292 -36.26 -16.64 -54.25
CA ILE A 292 -35.07 -17.46 -54.68
C ILE A 292 -33.92 -16.58 -55.30
N SER A 293 -32.74 -17.16 -55.60
CA SER A 293 -31.57 -16.65 -56.41
C SER A 293 -30.72 -15.50 -55.79
N GLY A 294 -29.42 -15.27 -56.06
CA GLY A 294 -28.34 -15.80 -56.94
C GLY A 294 -27.29 -14.66 -57.18
N SER A 295 -25.99 -14.81 -57.54
CA SER A 295 -25.07 -15.94 -57.80
C SER A 295 -23.58 -15.46 -57.89
N GLY A 296 -22.58 -16.31 -57.52
CA GLY A 296 -21.11 -16.08 -57.67
C GLY A 296 -20.48 -15.07 -56.68
N GLU A 297 -19.18 -14.98 -56.38
CA GLU A 297 -17.92 -15.76 -56.62
C GLU A 297 -16.81 -15.10 -55.72
N SER A 298 -15.62 -15.63 -55.37
CA SER A 298 -15.01 -16.99 -55.28
C SER A 298 -13.58 -16.88 -54.67
N ARG A 299 -12.93 -18.02 -54.31
CA ARG A 299 -11.52 -18.18 -53.78
C ARG A 299 -11.27 -17.67 -52.33
N GLN A 300 -10.34 -18.19 -51.50
CA GLN A 300 -9.61 -19.48 -51.24
C GLN A 300 -8.61 -19.17 -50.06
N VAL A 301 -8.02 -20.02 -49.20
CA VAL A 301 -7.80 -21.48 -48.96
C VAL A 301 -7.93 -21.70 -47.43
N GLY A 302 -8.53 -22.75 -46.84
CA GLY A 302 -8.03 -24.12 -46.57
C GLY A 302 -7.35 -24.24 -45.18
N GLN A 303 -7.79 -25.10 -44.24
CA GLN A 303 -7.66 -26.59 -44.16
C GLN A 303 -6.26 -27.05 -43.68
N TRP A 304 -6.08 -28.06 -42.79
CA TRP A 304 -6.94 -29.17 -42.30
C TRP A 304 -6.73 -29.54 -40.80
N GLU A 305 -7.59 -30.44 -40.29
CA GLU A 305 -7.49 -31.15 -39.00
C GLU A 305 -6.56 -32.40 -39.06
N THR A 306 -6.40 -33.13 -37.93
CA THR A 306 -6.33 -34.61 -37.91
C THR A 306 -6.54 -35.21 -36.50
N ASP A 307 -7.32 -36.30 -36.40
CA ASP A 307 -7.60 -37.06 -35.17
C ASP A 307 -6.56 -38.14 -34.84
N PHE A 308 -6.47 -38.60 -33.57
CA PHE A 308 -7.00 -39.93 -33.16
C PHE A 308 -6.95 -40.21 -31.63
N LYS A 309 -7.58 -41.33 -31.23
CA LYS A 309 -7.93 -41.72 -29.84
C LYS A 309 -6.89 -42.60 -29.10
N PRO A 310 -6.92 -42.64 -27.74
CA PRO A 310 -5.95 -43.38 -26.91
C PRO A 310 -6.17 -44.91 -26.85
N ARG A 311 -5.18 -45.63 -26.34
CA ARG A 311 -5.24 -47.06 -25.95
C ARG A 311 -4.38 -47.34 -24.71
N GLU A 312 -4.83 -48.27 -23.88
CA GLU A 312 -4.10 -48.79 -22.72
C GLU A 312 -3.24 -50.02 -23.08
N ARG A 313 -2.10 -50.19 -22.40
CA ARG A 313 -1.71 -51.50 -21.84
C ARG A 313 -0.57 -51.40 -20.81
N THR A 314 -0.52 -52.40 -19.94
CA THR A 314 0.50 -52.64 -18.91
C THR A 314 1.75 -53.31 -19.46
N GLU A 315 2.93 -53.04 -18.86
CA GLU A 315 3.76 -54.04 -18.16
C GLU A 315 5.06 -53.44 -17.57
N ASN A 316 5.73 -54.19 -16.67
CA ASN A 316 6.89 -53.75 -15.90
C ASN A 316 8.22 -54.07 -16.59
N ILE A 317 9.19 -53.14 -16.55
CA ILE A 317 10.63 -53.50 -16.47
C ILE A 317 11.32 -52.56 -15.47
N THR A 318 11.94 -53.14 -14.43
CA THR A 318 12.82 -52.46 -13.47
C THR A 318 14.25 -52.96 -13.60
N THR A 319 15.19 -52.08 -13.99
CA THR A 319 16.60 -52.18 -13.60
C THR A 319 17.22 -50.77 -13.49
N GLN A 320 18.17 -50.63 -12.56
CA GLN A 320 18.64 -49.37 -11.99
C GLN A 320 19.78 -48.66 -12.77
N PRO A 321 20.21 -47.44 -12.39
CA PRO A 321 20.76 -46.46 -13.33
C PRO A 321 22.28 -46.26 -13.28
N LEU A 322 22.79 -45.47 -14.22
CA LEU A 322 24.06 -44.75 -14.14
C LEU A 322 23.83 -43.26 -14.45
N LEU A 323 23.54 -42.46 -13.42
CA LEU A 323 23.58 -40.99 -13.45
C LEU A 323 23.64 -40.43 -12.01
N GLU A 324 24.83 -39.95 -11.65
CA GLU A 324 25.21 -38.97 -10.61
C GLU A 324 24.35 -38.87 -9.32
N GLU A 325 24.92 -39.32 -8.20
CA GLU A 325 24.33 -39.16 -6.86
C GLU A 325 24.49 -37.74 -6.28
N SER A 326 25.56 -37.02 -6.62
CA SER A 326 25.91 -35.70 -6.09
C SER A 326 24.82 -34.65 -6.27
N GLY A 327 24.11 -34.68 -7.41
CA GLY A 327 22.99 -33.77 -7.67
C GLY A 327 21.81 -33.94 -6.70
N LYS A 328 21.63 -35.14 -6.12
CA LYS A 328 20.52 -35.43 -5.17
C LYS A 328 20.80 -34.84 -3.79
N GLU A 329 22.05 -34.84 -3.34
CA GLU A 329 22.43 -34.38 -1.99
C GLU A 329 22.31 -32.85 -1.88
N GLY A 330 22.80 -32.08 -2.86
CA GLY A 330 22.55 -30.64 -2.91
C GLY A 330 21.05 -30.28 -3.12
N GLN A 331 20.27 -31.17 -3.75
CA GLN A 331 18.81 -31.04 -3.84
C GLN A 331 18.10 -31.31 -2.50
N LEU A 332 18.71 -32.05 -1.56
CA LEU A 332 18.23 -32.19 -0.17
C LEU A 332 18.42 -30.90 0.62
N LEU A 333 19.58 -30.23 0.53
CA LEU A 333 19.80 -28.90 1.11
C LEU A 333 18.77 -27.87 0.61
N LEU A 334 18.57 -27.85 -0.71
CA LEU A 334 17.62 -26.97 -1.37
C LEU A 334 16.16 -27.27 -0.98
N SER A 335 15.81 -28.55 -0.78
CA SER A 335 14.45 -28.94 -0.37
C SER A 335 14.19 -28.77 1.13
N ALA A 336 15.20 -28.88 1.99
CA ALA A 336 15.10 -28.46 3.39
C ALA A 336 14.72 -26.97 3.48
N ALA A 337 15.38 -26.12 2.68
CA ALA A 337 15.06 -24.69 2.56
C ALA A 337 13.69 -24.39 1.90
N ASN A 338 12.96 -25.40 1.41
CA ASN A 338 11.56 -25.23 1.00
C ASN A 338 10.60 -25.26 2.20
N VAL A 339 10.87 -26.10 3.21
CA VAL A 339 9.94 -26.44 4.30
C VAL A 339 9.92 -25.35 5.37
N ASP A 340 8.76 -24.75 5.61
CA ASP A 340 8.59 -23.76 6.67
C ASP A 340 8.77 -24.42 8.05
N GLY A 341 9.83 -24.03 8.77
CA GLY A 341 10.15 -24.52 10.11
C GLY A 341 11.13 -25.71 10.18
N GLY A 342 11.70 -26.15 9.06
CA GLY A 342 12.82 -27.10 9.05
C GLY A 342 14.18 -26.39 9.16
N GLU A 343 15.11 -26.94 9.95
CA GLU A 343 16.52 -26.56 9.90
C GLU A 343 17.06 -26.76 8.47
N VAL A 344 17.74 -25.77 7.89
CA VAL A 344 18.63 -26.02 6.76
C VAL A 344 19.83 -26.77 7.32
N LYS A 345 19.74 -28.11 7.23
CA LYS A 345 20.77 -29.03 7.70
C LYS A 345 22.14 -28.55 7.26
N ARG A 346 23.08 -28.51 8.20
CA ARG A 346 24.49 -28.21 7.90
C ARG A 346 24.99 -29.13 6.77
N PRO A 347 25.85 -28.65 5.85
CA PRO A 347 26.58 -29.54 4.93
C PRO A 347 27.49 -30.43 5.79
N LEU A 348 27.06 -31.68 6.02
CA LEU A 348 27.68 -32.60 6.98
C LEU A 348 28.66 -33.57 6.29
N GLY A 349 28.60 -33.69 4.97
CA GLY A 349 29.55 -34.44 4.17
C GLY A 349 30.55 -33.57 3.39
N GLU A 350 31.54 -34.23 2.80
CA GLU A 350 32.35 -33.68 1.71
C GLU A 350 31.57 -33.59 0.39
N LYS A 351 30.45 -34.33 0.26
CA LYS A 351 29.64 -34.44 -0.96
C LYS A 351 28.47 -33.45 -1.09
N ASP A 352 28.00 -32.88 0.03
CA ASP A 352 26.91 -31.89 0.02
C ASP A 352 27.35 -30.63 -0.76
N ASP A 353 26.79 -30.40 -1.96
CA ASP A 353 27.02 -29.16 -2.72
C ASP A 353 25.92 -28.10 -2.42
N PRO A 354 26.24 -27.04 -1.66
CA PRO A 354 25.30 -25.95 -1.39
C PRO A 354 25.02 -25.04 -2.61
N ASN A 355 25.73 -25.23 -3.72
CA ASN A 355 25.60 -24.44 -4.94
C ASN A 355 24.59 -25.01 -5.95
N VAL A 356 23.99 -26.18 -5.67
CA VAL A 356 22.90 -26.75 -6.47
C VAL A 356 21.74 -25.75 -6.60
N LYS A 357 21.30 -25.55 -7.85
CA LYS A 357 20.36 -24.50 -8.23
C LYS A 357 18.96 -25.06 -8.48
N ASN A 358 17.93 -24.30 -8.09
CA ASN A 358 16.54 -24.62 -8.41
C ASN A 358 16.07 -24.08 -9.79
N GLN A 359 14.79 -24.25 -10.12
CA GLN A 359 14.16 -23.76 -11.37
C GLN A 359 14.14 -22.23 -11.54
N TYR A 360 14.49 -21.46 -10.50
CA TYR A 360 14.68 -20.00 -10.49
C TYR A 360 16.18 -19.62 -10.37
N THR A 361 17.06 -20.62 -10.55
CA THR A 361 18.52 -20.62 -10.33
C THR A 361 19.01 -20.23 -8.92
N TRP A 362 18.13 -20.22 -7.90
CA TRP A 362 18.51 -20.01 -6.51
C TRP A 362 19.27 -21.21 -5.92
N THR A 363 20.34 -20.90 -5.18
CA THR A 363 21.07 -21.83 -4.31
C THR A 363 20.46 -21.88 -2.90
N ALA A 364 20.94 -22.79 -2.04
CA ALA A 364 20.56 -22.84 -0.64
C ALA A 364 20.77 -21.49 0.08
N LEU A 365 21.85 -20.77 -0.22
CA LEU A 365 22.14 -19.45 0.37
C LEU A 365 21.11 -18.38 -0.02
N HIS A 366 20.71 -18.30 -1.30
CA HIS A 366 19.67 -17.37 -1.75
C HIS A 366 18.37 -17.60 -0.98
N ARG A 367 17.99 -18.87 -0.80
CA ARG A 367 16.75 -19.25 -0.15
C ARG A 367 16.78 -19.02 1.36
N ALA A 368 17.89 -19.31 2.04
CA ALA A 368 18.08 -19.01 3.47
C ALA A 368 17.98 -17.50 3.72
N ILE A 369 18.61 -16.67 2.88
CA ILE A 369 18.54 -15.21 2.97
C ILE A 369 17.11 -14.71 2.72
N TRP A 370 16.45 -15.17 1.66
CA TRP A 370 15.07 -14.78 1.31
C TRP A 370 14.05 -15.15 2.40
N ARG A 371 14.14 -16.36 2.96
CA ARG A 371 13.32 -16.82 4.09
C ARG A 371 13.64 -16.11 5.42
N GLY A 372 14.82 -15.50 5.54
CA GLY A 372 15.27 -14.84 6.76
C GLY A 372 15.88 -15.77 7.80
N HIS A 373 16.43 -16.89 7.37
CA HIS A 373 17.19 -17.81 8.20
C HIS A 373 18.62 -17.26 8.40
N ASP A 374 18.67 -16.11 9.08
CA ASP A 374 19.85 -15.25 9.10
C ASP A 374 21.07 -15.89 9.78
N GLN A 375 20.88 -16.92 10.63
CA GLN A 375 21.97 -17.70 11.23
C GLN A 375 22.52 -18.75 10.26
N GLU A 376 21.64 -19.53 9.62
CA GLU A 376 22.00 -20.55 8.62
C GLU A 376 22.73 -19.91 7.44
N ALA A 377 22.27 -18.74 6.97
CA ALA A 377 22.96 -17.96 5.95
C ALA A 377 24.40 -17.58 6.37
N GLN A 378 24.63 -17.23 7.65
CA GLN A 378 25.98 -16.95 8.15
C GLN A 378 26.85 -18.20 8.22
N GLU A 379 26.33 -19.36 8.64
CA GLU A 379 27.08 -20.62 8.66
C GLU A 379 27.41 -21.10 7.24
N LEU A 380 26.44 -21.06 6.33
CA LEU A 380 26.60 -21.30 4.91
C LEU A 380 27.72 -20.44 4.32
N ILE A 381 27.74 -19.13 4.59
CA ILE A 381 28.83 -18.23 4.14
C ILE A 381 30.18 -18.58 4.78
N LYS A 382 30.21 -18.88 6.09
CA LYS A 382 31.44 -19.25 6.82
C LYS A 382 32.03 -20.61 6.39
N SER A 383 31.22 -21.49 5.79
CA SER A 383 31.68 -22.80 5.31
C SER A 383 32.73 -22.74 4.20
N GLY A 384 32.85 -21.60 3.50
CA GLY A 384 33.76 -21.41 2.36
C GLY A 384 33.35 -22.14 1.08
N LYS A 385 32.47 -23.15 1.15
CA LYS A 385 32.02 -23.99 0.02
C LYS A 385 31.06 -23.29 -0.96
N ILE A 386 30.68 -22.03 -0.74
CA ILE A 386 29.60 -21.36 -1.49
C ILE A 386 30.12 -20.29 -2.45
N ASN A 387 29.73 -20.42 -3.71
CA ASN A 387 29.86 -19.39 -4.71
C ASN A 387 28.88 -18.24 -4.43
N LYS A 388 29.38 -17.21 -3.74
CA LYS A 388 28.69 -15.96 -3.39
C LYS A 388 28.20 -15.16 -4.61
N THR A 389 28.84 -15.30 -5.77
CA THR A 389 28.56 -14.51 -6.99
C THR A 389 27.44 -15.09 -7.84
N THR A 390 26.98 -16.30 -7.51
CA THR A 390 25.91 -16.99 -8.22
C THR A 390 24.70 -16.06 -8.38
N GLN A 391 24.31 -15.83 -9.63
CA GLN A 391 23.12 -15.05 -9.96
C GLN A 391 21.87 -15.92 -10.11
N ASP A 392 20.73 -15.39 -9.68
CA ASP A 392 19.40 -15.94 -9.95
C ASP A 392 18.87 -15.60 -11.36
N LYS A 393 17.64 -16.05 -11.65
CA LYS A 393 16.97 -15.82 -12.94
C LYS A 393 16.73 -14.33 -13.26
N PHE A 394 16.86 -13.44 -12.29
CA PHE A 394 16.74 -11.99 -12.43
C PHE A 394 18.12 -11.27 -12.36
N GLY A 395 19.22 -12.03 -12.37
CA GLY A 395 20.59 -11.50 -12.27
C GLY A 395 21.05 -11.18 -10.84
N GLN A 396 20.25 -11.50 -9.81
CA GLN A 396 20.52 -11.09 -8.44
C GLN A 396 21.48 -12.05 -7.73
N GLN A 397 22.48 -11.50 -7.04
CA GLN A 397 23.37 -12.23 -6.13
C GLN A 397 22.75 -12.36 -4.73
N ALA A 398 23.31 -13.27 -3.92
CA ALA A 398 22.96 -13.42 -2.50
C ALA A 398 23.06 -12.10 -1.70
N ILE A 399 24.00 -11.21 -2.04
CA ILE A 399 24.17 -9.90 -1.39
C ILE A 399 23.03 -8.94 -1.71
N HIS A 400 22.43 -9.02 -2.90
CA HIS A 400 21.29 -8.18 -3.30
C HIS A 400 20.06 -8.48 -2.44
N LEU A 401 19.75 -9.77 -2.25
CA LEU A 401 18.66 -10.22 -1.37
C LEU A 401 18.92 -9.88 0.12
N ALA A 402 20.18 -10.01 0.57
CA ALA A 402 20.55 -9.69 1.95
C ALA A 402 20.46 -8.18 2.24
N ALA A 403 20.79 -7.36 1.24
CA ALA A 403 20.68 -5.92 1.30
C ALA A 403 19.21 -5.45 1.27
N GLU A 404 18.38 -6.05 0.41
CA GLU A 404 16.94 -5.79 0.33
C GLU A 404 16.21 -6.09 1.65
N ARG A 405 16.55 -7.21 2.30
CA ARG A 405 16.03 -7.54 3.64
C ARG A 405 16.72 -6.77 4.79
N GLY A 406 17.70 -5.92 4.50
CA GLY A 406 18.38 -5.09 5.49
C GLY A 406 19.28 -5.82 6.48
N ASN A 407 19.71 -7.06 6.19
CA ASN A 407 20.52 -7.87 7.11
C ASN A 407 22.00 -7.46 7.06
N GLU A 408 22.36 -6.48 7.90
CA GLU A 408 23.72 -5.96 8.07
C GLU A 408 24.78 -7.07 8.29
N ARG A 409 24.45 -8.11 9.08
CA ARG A 409 25.41 -9.18 9.44
C ARG A 409 25.76 -10.05 8.24
N VAL A 410 24.76 -10.44 7.44
CA VAL A 410 24.97 -11.25 6.24
C VAL A 410 25.64 -10.43 5.14
N VAL A 411 25.20 -9.18 4.92
CA VAL A 411 25.85 -8.28 3.95
C VAL A 411 27.34 -8.10 4.28
N ASN A 412 27.70 -7.89 5.56
CA ASN A 412 29.09 -7.76 6.00
C ASN A 412 29.95 -9.02 5.71
N LEU A 413 29.40 -10.23 5.87
CA LEU A 413 30.12 -11.47 5.54
C LEU A 413 30.20 -11.75 4.02
N LEU A 414 29.30 -11.19 3.23
CA LEU A 414 29.35 -11.29 1.76
C LEU A 414 30.41 -10.33 1.19
N LEU A 415 30.48 -9.09 1.67
CA LEU A 415 31.48 -8.07 1.30
C LEU A 415 32.93 -8.42 1.70
N GLN A 416 33.15 -9.48 2.48
CA GLN A 416 34.49 -10.01 2.78
C GLN A 416 35.08 -10.84 1.62
N GLY A 417 34.36 -11.03 0.50
CA GLY A 417 34.91 -11.57 -0.75
C GLY A 417 35.13 -10.47 -1.80
N GLN A 418 36.08 -10.67 -2.72
CA GLN A 418 36.43 -9.68 -3.75
C GLN A 418 35.37 -9.52 -4.85
N ASP A 419 34.49 -10.51 -5.02
CA ASP A 419 33.58 -10.63 -6.17
C ASP A 419 32.11 -10.25 -5.88
N ALA A 420 31.85 -9.59 -4.74
CA ALA A 420 30.53 -9.07 -4.41
C ALA A 420 30.20 -7.83 -5.26
N ASP A 421 28.95 -7.66 -5.65
CA ASP A 421 28.43 -6.42 -6.26
C ASP A 421 27.80 -5.53 -5.17
N PRO A 422 28.52 -4.50 -4.67
CA PRO A 422 28.01 -3.59 -3.65
C PRO A 422 27.09 -2.49 -4.20
N ASP A 423 27.11 -2.23 -5.51
CA ASP A 423 26.46 -1.07 -6.14
C ASP A 423 24.98 -1.37 -6.44
N THR A 424 24.71 -2.56 -6.98
CA THR A 424 23.34 -3.10 -7.07
C THR A 424 22.82 -3.46 -5.69
N ALA A 425 23.68 -3.89 -4.75
CA ALA A 425 23.29 -4.07 -3.36
C ALA A 425 22.85 -2.76 -2.69
N LEU A 426 23.47 -1.62 -3.04
CA LEU A 426 23.09 -0.31 -2.50
C LEU A 426 21.68 0.07 -2.96
N HIS A 427 21.36 -0.13 -4.24
CA HIS A 427 20.00 0.05 -4.77
C HIS A 427 18.96 -0.81 -4.01
N ARG A 428 19.29 -2.06 -3.73
CA ARG A 428 18.44 -2.98 -2.97
C ARG A 428 18.27 -2.54 -1.51
N ALA A 429 19.34 -2.05 -0.87
CA ALA A 429 19.30 -1.51 0.48
C ALA A 429 18.46 -0.23 0.61
N THR A 430 18.46 0.64 -0.42
CA THR A 430 17.64 1.85 -0.45
C THR A 430 16.18 1.55 -0.75
N TRP A 431 15.88 0.57 -1.62
CA TRP A 431 14.53 0.06 -1.83
C TRP A 431 13.95 -0.62 -0.58
N GLY A 432 14.76 -1.41 0.13
CA GLY A 432 14.38 -2.10 1.37
C GLY A 432 14.39 -1.24 2.64
N GLY A 433 14.74 0.05 2.55
CA GLY A 433 14.68 0.98 3.69
C GLY A 433 15.71 0.76 4.81
N SER A 434 16.78 -0.01 4.59
CA SER A 434 17.77 -0.30 5.64
C SER A 434 18.94 0.69 5.67
N GLU A 435 18.80 1.73 6.50
CA GLU A 435 19.88 2.69 6.81
C GLU A 435 21.20 2.01 7.24
N ALA A 436 21.12 0.91 8.00
CA ALA A 436 22.31 0.22 8.51
C ALA A 436 23.12 -0.41 7.38
N VAL A 437 22.44 -1.09 6.44
CA VAL A 437 23.07 -1.66 5.25
C VAL A 437 23.58 -0.56 4.31
N VAL A 438 22.82 0.53 4.10
CA VAL A 438 23.28 1.68 3.29
C VAL A 438 24.57 2.28 3.86
N LYS A 439 24.66 2.48 5.18
CA LYS A 439 25.88 2.95 5.86
C LYS A 439 27.06 1.98 5.66
N LEU A 440 26.80 0.68 5.65
CA LEU A 440 27.82 -0.35 5.50
C LEU A 440 28.34 -0.43 4.05
N LEU A 441 27.45 -0.40 3.06
CA LEU A 441 27.80 -0.42 1.63
C LEU A 441 28.56 0.85 1.21
N LEU A 442 28.14 2.03 1.67
CA LEU A 442 28.90 3.27 1.43
C LEU A 442 30.30 3.25 2.08
N ARG A 443 30.46 2.60 3.24
CA ARG A 443 31.79 2.35 3.84
C ARG A 443 32.63 1.35 3.05
N ALA A 444 31.98 0.39 2.39
CA ALA A 444 32.60 -0.55 1.45
C ALA A 444 32.91 0.06 0.07
N LYS A 445 32.67 1.37 -0.11
CA LYS A 445 32.83 2.14 -1.36
C LYS A 445 31.89 1.74 -2.49
N ALA A 446 30.66 1.34 -2.17
CA ALA A 446 29.58 1.26 -3.16
C ALA A 446 29.39 2.63 -3.85
N GLU A 447 29.25 2.65 -5.17
CA GLU A 447 29.04 3.84 -5.98
C GLU A 447 27.55 4.25 -5.97
N PRO A 448 27.18 5.36 -5.28
CA PRO A 448 25.77 5.76 -5.17
C PRO A 448 25.12 6.23 -6.49
N ASN A 449 25.93 6.52 -7.51
CA ASN A 449 25.51 7.16 -8.75
C ASN A 449 25.23 6.20 -9.92
N ILE A 450 25.41 4.89 -9.73
CA ILE A 450 24.98 3.89 -10.71
C ILE A 450 23.47 4.05 -10.98
N GLN A 451 23.07 3.89 -12.25
CA GLN A 451 21.68 3.97 -12.70
C GLN A 451 21.16 2.59 -13.12
N ASP A 452 19.92 2.29 -12.74
CA ASP A 452 19.23 1.07 -13.16
C ASP A 452 18.64 1.15 -14.59
N SER A 453 17.89 0.12 -15.00
CA SER A 453 17.27 0.03 -16.33
C SER A 453 16.20 1.10 -16.60
N MET A 454 15.76 1.86 -15.59
CA MET A 454 14.86 3.02 -15.70
C MET A 454 15.63 4.37 -15.61
N GLY A 455 16.95 4.33 -15.40
CA GLY A 455 17.78 5.49 -15.15
C GLY A 455 17.72 5.96 -13.68
N TRP A 456 17.16 5.18 -12.77
CA TRP A 456 17.04 5.57 -11.37
C TRP A 456 18.32 5.22 -10.61
N THR A 457 18.80 6.14 -9.78
CA THR A 457 19.89 5.89 -8.84
C THR A 457 19.34 5.44 -7.49
N SER A 458 20.24 4.97 -6.61
CA SER A 458 19.95 4.67 -5.21
C SER A 458 19.25 5.83 -4.47
N LEU A 459 19.53 7.08 -4.86
CA LEU A 459 18.91 8.28 -4.31
C LEU A 459 17.47 8.49 -4.81
N HIS A 460 17.17 8.18 -6.08
CA HIS A 460 15.80 8.23 -6.60
C HIS A 460 14.88 7.27 -5.84
N TRP A 461 15.36 6.05 -5.60
CA TRP A 461 14.64 5.03 -4.83
C TRP A 461 14.41 5.44 -3.36
N ALA A 462 15.44 5.98 -2.70
CA ALA A 462 15.33 6.49 -1.33
C ALA A 462 14.31 7.64 -1.20
N VAL A 463 14.25 8.54 -2.19
CA VAL A 463 13.29 9.65 -2.23
C VAL A 463 11.87 9.16 -2.52
N GLN A 464 11.69 8.24 -3.47
CA GLN A 464 10.38 7.69 -3.85
C GLN A 464 9.65 7.00 -2.68
N TYR A 465 10.37 6.43 -1.71
CA TYR A 465 9.80 5.82 -0.51
C TYR A 465 9.88 6.71 0.76
N ASN A 466 10.22 8.00 0.63
CA ASN A 466 10.42 8.97 1.72
C ASN A 466 11.36 8.45 2.83
N HIS A 467 12.51 7.92 2.45
CA HIS A 467 13.51 7.41 3.38
C HIS A 467 14.53 8.50 3.74
N GLU A 468 14.07 9.54 4.46
CA GLU A 468 14.83 10.73 4.86
C GLU A 468 16.23 10.43 5.42
N GLY A 469 16.36 9.45 6.32
CA GLY A 469 17.65 9.03 6.87
C GLY A 469 18.59 8.48 5.79
N ILE A 470 18.08 7.65 4.87
CA ILE A 470 18.84 7.11 3.74
C ILE A 470 19.27 8.22 2.78
N VAL A 471 18.37 9.16 2.44
CA VAL A 471 18.71 10.35 1.63
C VAL A 471 19.87 11.12 2.27
N LYS A 472 19.80 11.40 3.58
CA LYS A 472 20.87 12.08 4.32
C LYS A 472 22.18 11.29 4.41
N HIS A 473 22.14 9.96 4.24
CA HIS A 473 23.33 9.11 4.19
C HIS A 473 23.93 8.97 2.78
N LEU A 474 23.11 8.90 1.74
CA LEU A 474 23.55 8.89 0.34
C LEU A 474 24.22 10.22 -0.05
N LEU A 475 23.61 11.36 0.27
CA LEU A 475 24.19 12.68 -0.01
C LEU A 475 25.55 12.88 0.71
N LYS A 476 25.66 12.43 1.97
CA LYS A 476 26.95 12.37 2.69
C LYS A 476 27.95 11.37 2.09
N GLY A 477 27.46 10.36 1.38
CA GLY A 477 28.25 9.43 0.56
C GLY A 477 28.65 9.96 -0.82
N LYS A 478 28.35 11.24 -1.14
CA LYS A 478 28.52 11.85 -2.47
C LYS A 478 27.63 11.26 -3.57
N ALA A 479 26.40 10.88 -3.21
CA ALA A 479 25.34 10.73 -4.20
C ALA A 479 25.04 12.10 -4.85
N ASP A 480 25.02 12.12 -6.17
CA ASP A 480 24.67 13.27 -7.00
C ASP A 480 23.12 13.38 -7.08
N PRO A 481 22.52 14.49 -6.61
CA PRO A 481 21.08 14.71 -6.66
C PRO A 481 20.53 15.04 -8.06
N ASP A 482 21.41 15.43 -8.99
CA ASP A 482 21.06 16.06 -10.26
C ASP A 482 21.03 15.08 -11.44
N ILE A 483 21.45 13.83 -11.20
CA ILE A 483 21.30 12.72 -12.15
C ILE A 483 19.83 12.61 -12.57
N GLN A 484 19.60 12.55 -13.88
CA GLN A 484 18.27 12.44 -14.48
C GLN A 484 17.93 10.98 -14.82
N CYS A 485 16.74 10.53 -14.42
CA CYS A 485 16.18 9.27 -14.90
C CYS A 485 15.67 9.35 -16.36
N LYS A 486 15.15 8.25 -16.93
CA LYS A 486 14.69 8.23 -18.34
C LYS A 486 13.55 9.20 -18.68
N ASP A 487 12.79 9.68 -17.69
CA ASP A 487 11.79 10.76 -17.86
C ASP A 487 12.35 12.16 -17.54
N LYS A 488 13.67 12.31 -17.52
CA LYS A 488 14.43 13.51 -17.15
C LYS A 488 14.13 14.07 -15.75
N LYS A 489 13.41 13.33 -14.90
CA LYS A 489 13.20 13.71 -13.50
C LYS A 489 14.48 13.44 -12.70
N THR A 490 14.87 14.38 -11.86
CA THR A 490 15.89 14.19 -10.82
C THR A 490 15.25 13.72 -9.51
N ALA A 491 16.06 13.41 -8.50
CA ALA A 491 15.59 13.13 -7.14
C ALA A 491 14.67 14.25 -6.60
N LEU A 492 15.02 15.52 -6.83
CA LEU A 492 14.25 16.68 -6.39
C LEU A 492 12.85 16.75 -7.02
N HIS A 493 12.73 16.40 -8.31
CA HIS A 493 11.42 16.33 -8.98
C HIS A 493 10.49 15.30 -8.35
N ILE A 494 11.03 14.17 -7.88
CA ILE A 494 10.24 13.12 -7.22
C ILE A 494 9.79 13.58 -5.82
N ALA A 495 10.68 14.18 -5.04
CA ALA A 495 10.34 14.72 -3.72
C ALA A 495 9.19 15.73 -3.79
N VAL A 496 9.26 16.65 -4.76
CA VAL A 496 8.25 17.70 -4.95
C VAL A 496 6.93 17.17 -5.52
N ASP A 497 6.94 16.29 -6.52
CA ASP A 497 5.71 15.69 -7.08
C ASP A 497 4.96 14.80 -6.06
N ARG A 498 5.65 14.36 -4.99
CA ARG A 498 5.11 13.61 -3.86
C ARG A 498 4.72 14.47 -2.65
N GLY A 499 5.14 15.74 -2.59
CA GLY A 499 4.92 16.63 -1.44
C GLY A 499 5.85 16.41 -0.24
N TYR A 500 7.01 15.75 -0.43
CA TYR A 500 7.94 15.37 0.64
C TYR A 500 8.85 16.53 1.05
N ALA A 501 8.33 17.45 1.88
CA ALA A 501 9.02 18.67 2.29
C ALA A 501 10.42 18.41 2.91
N SER A 502 10.52 17.56 3.94
CA SER A 502 11.79 17.24 4.61
C SER A 502 12.83 16.63 3.67
N VAL A 503 12.39 15.82 2.70
CA VAL A 503 13.28 15.24 1.67
C VAL A 503 13.70 16.30 0.64
N THR A 504 12.82 17.24 0.31
CA THR A 504 13.11 18.37 -0.58
C THR A 504 14.18 19.27 0.03
N GLU A 505 14.07 19.59 1.32
CA GLU A 505 15.09 20.31 2.09
C GLU A 505 16.42 19.56 2.12
N LEU A 506 16.42 18.26 2.47
CA LEU A 506 17.64 17.43 2.48
C LEU A 506 18.36 17.40 1.12
N LEU A 507 17.63 17.37 0.00
CA LEU A 507 18.22 17.39 -1.34
C LEU A 507 18.84 18.76 -1.67
N LEU A 508 18.27 19.85 -1.17
CA LEU A 508 18.80 21.20 -1.35
C LEU A 508 19.97 21.50 -0.39
N GLU A 509 19.97 20.96 0.84
CA GLU A 509 21.21 20.82 1.67
C GLU A 509 22.29 20.06 0.89
N GLY A 510 21.88 19.06 0.09
CA GLY A 510 22.71 18.30 -0.84
C GLY A 510 23.15 19.04 -2.11
N LYS A 511 22.74 20.31 -2.28
CA LYS A 511 22.99 21.18 -3.45
C LYS A 511 22.33 20.76 -4.77
N ALA A 512 21.15 20.13 -4.72
CA ALA A 512 20.37 19.81 -5.91
C ALA A 512 20.02 21.05 -6.77
N ASP A 513 20.24 20.99 -8.08
CA ASP A 513 19.79 22.01 -9.02
C ASP A 513 18.29 21.89 -9.32
N PHE A 514 17.58 22.90 -8.84
CA PHE A 514 16.14 23.14 -9.01
C PHE A 514 15.77 23.64 -10.42
N ASN A 515 16.74 24.12 -11.21
CA ASN A 515 16.52 24.62 -12.57
C ASN A 515 16.49 23.50 -13.63
N ILE A 516 16.96 22.29 -13.29
CA ILE A 516 16.90 21.13 -14.17
C ILE A 516 15.45 20.89 -14.59
N GLN A 517 15.24 20.62 -15.89
CA GLN A 517 13.91 20.38 -16.45
C GLN A 517 13.68 18.90 -16.73
N CYS A 518 12.55 18.38 -16.25
CA CYS A 518 12.06 17.08 -16.66
C CYS A 518 11.50 17.08 -18.10
N LYS A 519 11.11 15.91 -18.61
CA LYS A 519 10.70 15.65 -20.00
C LYS A 519 9.49 16.47 -20.48
N ASP A 520 8.74 17.05 -19.55
CA ASP A 520 7.64 18.00 -19.78
C ASP A 520 8.11 19.47 -19.95
N ASN A 521 9.42 19.73 -19.98
CA ASN A 521 10.06 21.05 -19.88
C ASN A 521 9.65 21.85 -18.63
N LYS A 522 9.49 21.14 -17.49
CA LYS A 522 9.12 21.70 -16.19
C LYS A 522 10.23 21.50 -15.19
N THR A 523 10.54 22.55 -14.43
CA THR A 523 11.40 22.47 -13.24
C THR A 523 10.70 21.75 -12.09
N ALA A 524 11.43 21.43 -11.02
CA ALA A 524 10.81 20.97 -9.78
C ALA A 524 9.82 22.01 -9.22
N LEU A 525 10.13 23.31 -9.32
CA LEU A 525 9.27 24.39 -8.84
C LEU A 525 7.96 24.51 -9.64
N ASP A 526 7.98 24.32 -10.96
CA ASP A 526 6.76 24.30 -11.79
C ASP A 526 5.81 23.16 -11.39
N ILE A 527 6.36 22.04 -10.89
CA ILE A 527 5.56 20.94 -10.33
C ILE A 527 4.96 21.34 -8.98
N ALA A 528 5.72 21.96 -8.07
CA ALA A 528 5.20 22.45 -6.78
C ALA A 528 4.03 23.41 -6.98
N ALA A 529 4.20 24.40 -7.87
CA ALA A 529 3.18 25.39 -8.22
C ALA A 529 1.92 24.72 -8.80
N LYS A 530 2.07 23.82 -9.78
CA LYS A 530 0.92 23.10 -10.38
C LYS A 530 0.17 22.22 -9.37
N ARG A 531 0.86 21.67 -8.37
CA ARG A 531 0.26 20.79 -7.35
C ARG A 531 -0.39 21.55 -6.18
N ASN A 532 -0.21 22.87 -6.08
CA ASN A 532 -0.62 23.69 -4.93
C ASN A 532 -0.05 23.17 -3.58
N TYR A 533 1.20 22.67 -3.59
CA TYR A 533 1.86 22.17 -2.38
C TYR A 533 2.52 23.30 -1.60
N THR A 534 1.68 24.15 -0.97
CA THR A 534 2.11 25.24 -0.09
C THR A 534 3.05 24.75 1.03
N SER A 535 2.86 23.51 1.51
CA SER A 535 3.70 22.83 2.49
C SER A 535 5.12 22.48 2.03
N VAL A 536 5.41 22.54 0.72
CA VAL A 536 6.77 22.40 0.16
C VAL A 536 7.34 23.78 -0.18
N VAL A 537 6.51 24.72 -0.62
CA VAL A 537 6.93 26.08 -1.03
C VAL A 537 7.25 26.97 0.18
N GLN A 538 6.44 26.96 1.24
CA GLN A 538 6.61 27.85 2.40
C GLN A 538 7.88 27.58 3.23
N PRO A 539 8.26 26.32 3.57
CA PRO A 539 9.51 26.08 4.31
C PRO A 539 10.77 26.42 3.49
N LEU A 540 10.67 26.38 2.16
CA LEU A 540 11.81 26.55 1.26
C LEU A 540 12.28 28.00 1.14
N LEU A 541 11.36 28.96 1.20
CA LEU A 541 11.69 30.38 1.04
C LEU A 541 12.61 30.89 2.16
N PRO A 542 12.38 30.62 3.47
CA PRO A 542 13.32 30.99 4.52
C PRO A 542 14.65 30.26 4.46
N TRP A 543 14.66 28.96 4.10
CA TRP A 543 15.90 28.19 3.94
C TRP A 543 16.78 28.76 2.82
N ALA A 544 16.18 29.01 1.64
CA ALA A 544 16.89 29.56 0.49
C ALA A 544 17.41 30.99 0.74
N ALA A 545 16.64 31.81 1.46
CA ALA A 545 17.05 33.15 1.87
C ALA A 545 18.23 33.11 2.87
N LYS A 546 18.24 32.16 3.80
CA LYS A 546 19.30 31.94 4.81
C LYS A 546 20.64 31.54 4.19
N GLU A 547 20.64 30.58 3.27
CA GLU A 547 21.87 30.03 2.70
C GLU A 547 22.31 30.76 1.41
N GLY A 548 21.63 31.86 1.04
CA GLY A 548 22.07 32.78 -0.02
C GLY A 548 21.69 32.36 -1.44
N HIS A 549 20.69 31.47 -1.59
CA HIS A 549 20.28 30.92 -2.89
C HIS A 549 19.37 31.89 -3.66
N GLU A 550 19.95 33.01 -4.12
CA GLU A 550 19.26 34.13 -4.78
C GLU A 550 18.32 33.69 -5.90
N ALA A 551 18.78 32.80 -6.79
CA ALA A 551 17.96 32.28 -7.90
C ALA A 551 16.75 31.44 -7.44
N VAL A 552 16.85 30.74 -6.29
CA VAL A 552 15.71 30.01 -5.69
C VAL A 552 14.68 31.00 -5.16
N VAL A 553 15.12 31.99 -4.37
CA VAL A 553 14.22 33.00 -3.79
C VAL A 553 13.57 33.85 -4.87
N LYS A 554 14.33 34.29 -5.88
CA LYS A 554 13.81 35.00 -7.05
C LYS A 554 12.69 34.21 -7.73
N LEU A 555 12.93 32.93 -8.05
CA LEU A 555 11.92 32.10 -8.72
C LEU A 555 10.73 31.76 -7.81
N LEU A 556 10.93 31.55 -6.50
CA LEU A 556 9.85 31.35 -5.52
C LEU A 556 8.94 32.58 -5.42
N VAL A 557 9.53 33.78 -5.43
CA VAL A 557 8.81 35.06 -5.45
C VAL A 557 8.07 35.23 -6.78
N GLU A 558 8.77 35.19 -7.91
CA GLU A 558 8.19 35.42 -9.25
C GLU A 558 7.07 34.40 -9.58
N LYS A 559 7.30 33.11 -9.31
CA LYS A 559 6.28 32.06 -9.48
C LYS A 559 5.19 32.12 -8.41
N GLY A 560 5.46 32.71 -7.24
CA GLY A 560 4.48 32.96 -6.19
C GLY A 560 3.52 34.11 -6.50
N THR A 561 3.98 35.10 -7.28
CA THR A 561 3.17 36.25 -7.71
C THR A 561 2.26 35.95 -8.92
N ASP A 562 2.68 35.08 -9.84
CA ASP A 562 2.01 34.89 -11.14
C ASP A 562 0.81 33.91 -11.17
N ILE A 563 0.47 33.21 -10.07
CA ILE A 563 -0.60 32.18 -10.05
C ILE A 563 -2.02 32.78 -9.93
N ASN A 564 -2.36 33.78 -10.74
CA ASN A 564 -3.68 34.41 -10.74
C ASN A 564 -4.69 33.63 -11.63
N VAL A 565 -5.27 32.53 -11.12
CA VAL A 565 -6.23 31.70 -11.86
C VAL A 565 -7.52 31.40 -11.07
N LYS A 566 -8.31 32.45 -10.81
CA LYS A 566 -9.80 32.48 -10.71
C LYS A 566 -10.57 31.54 -9.76
N ASN A 567 -9.95 30.58 -9.09
CA ASN A 567 -10.53 29.80 -7.99
C ASN A 567 -9.60 29.94 -6.78
N GLY A 568 -10.12 30.53 -5.69
CA GLY A 568 -9.31 30.92 -4.53
C GLY A 568 -8.53 29.76 -3.91
N ASN A 569 -7.20 29.83 -3.98
CA ASN A 569 -6.26 28.91 -3.34
C ASN A 569 -4.92 29.62 -3.08
N ALA A 570 -4.11 29.05 -2.19
CA ALA A 570 -3.02 29.71 -1.48
C ALA A 570 -2.01 30.52 -2.34
N LYS A 571 -1.85 31.81 -2.00
CA LYS A 571 -0.64 32.61 -2.30
C LYS A 571 0.55 32.00 -1.54
N ALA A 572 1.73 31.99 -2.15
CA ALA A 572 2.96 31.80 -1.39
C ALA A 572 3.22 33.07 -0.57
N ASP A 573 2.93 33.00 0.73
CA ASP A 573 3.14 34.15 1.63
C ASP A 573 4.63 34.36 1.91
N VAL A 574 5.16 35.49 1.44
CA VAL A 574 6.56 35.93 1.66
C VAL A 574 6.88 36.13 3.14
N ASN A 575 5.85 36.38 3.96
CA ASN A 575 5.93 36.60 5.40
C ASN A 575 5.69 35.32 6.23
N ALA A 576 5.54 34.16 5.57
CA ALA A 576 5.42 32.89 6.26
C ALA A 576 6.68 32.57 7.08
N ALA A 577 6.48 32.28 8.36
CA ALA A 577 7.51 31.77 9.26
C ALA A 577 7.83 30.29 8.97
N ALA A 578 9.10 29.91 9.05
CA ALA A 578 9.52 28.50 9.00
C ALA A 578 8.93 27.69 10.16
N ALA A 579 8.52 26.44 9.89
CA ALA A 579 7.80 25.61 10.87
C ALA A 579 8.70 24.99 11.97
N GLU A 580 10.00 24.86 11.72
CA GLU A 580 11.00 24.37 12.69
C GLU A 580 12.18 25.37 12.78
N ASP A 581 13.00 25.24 13.84
CA ASP A 581 14.10 26.16 14.22
C ASP A 581 13.73 27.66 14.24
N GLY A 582 12.81 28.00 15.16
CA GLY A 582 12.69 29.36 15.67
C GLY A 582 11.85 30.32 14.84
N GLY A 583 10.95 29.82 13.98
CA GLY A 583 9.83 30.60 13.45
C GLY A 583 10.19 31.82 12.61
N ARG A 584 11.30 31.77 11.86
CA ARG A 584 11.84 32.94 11.16
C ARG A 584 11.23 33.11 9.77
N THR A 585 11.01 34.37 9.37
CA THR A 585 10.67 34.72 7.99
C THR A 585 11.90 34.68 7.08
N ALA A 586 11.69 34.70 5.77
CA ALA A 586 12.80 34.73 4.81
C ALA A 586 13.69 35.97 4.96
N LEU A 587 13.10 37.13 5.27
CA LEU A 587 13.83 38.37 5.48
C LEU A 587 14.70 38.31 6.74
N GLN A 588 14.16 37.81 7.87
CA GLN A 588 14.92 37.59 9.11
C GLN A 588 16.08 36.60 8.89
N ALA A 589 15.88 35.57 8.06
CA ALA A 589 16.87 34.54 7.79
C ALA A 589 18.00 35.02 6.85
N ALA A 590 17.70 35.84 5.84
CA ALA A 590 18.71 36.50 5.01
C ALA A 590 19.54 37.51 5.81
N ALA A 591 18.88 38.26 6.71
CA ALA A 591 19.52 39.27 7.55
C ALA A 591 20.52 38.68 8.57
N GLU A 592 20.24 37.51 9.18
CA GLU A 592 21.18 36.81 10.08
C GLU A 592 22.49 36.37 9.38
N ARG A 593 22.51 36.39 8.05
CA ARG A 593 23.58 35.81 7.21
C ARG A 593 24.26 36.82 6.29
N GLY A 594 23.78 38.06 6.23
CA GLY A 594 24.44 39.16 5.52
C GLY A 594 24.09 39.31 4.03
N HIS A 595 23.05 38.63 3.54
CA HIS A 595 22.72 38.58 2.12
C HIS A 595 21.99 39.85 1.65
N LEU A 596 22.72 40.94 1.42
CA LEU A 596 22.18 42.27 1.10
C LEU A 596 21.25 42.25 -0.14
N GLU A 597 21.70 41.69 -1.26
CA GLU A 597 20.91 41.60 -2.50
C GLU A 597 19.65 40.72 -2.33
N MET A 598 19.69 39.73 -1.42
CA MET A 598 18.53 38.92 -1.06
C MET A 598 17.49 39.73 -0.28
N VAL A 599 17.96 40.55 0.67
CA VAL A 599 17.11 41.46 1.46
C VAL A 599 16.43 42.48 0.55
N ASP A 600 17.16 43.08 -0.39
CA ASP A 600 16.57 43.97 -1.40
C ASP A 600 15.50 43.30 -2.25
N ARG A 601 15.72 42.05 -2.70
CA ARG A 601 14.72 41.27 -3.46
C ARG A 601 13.48 40.94 -2.64
N LEU A 602 13.64 40.60 -1.36
CA LEU A 602 12.51 40.27 -0.48
C LEU A 602 11.69 41.52 -0.13
N LEU A 603 12.34 42.66 0.14
CA LEU A 603 11.65 43.94 0.36
C LEU A 603 10.90 44.42 -0.89
N ALA A 604 11.48 44.23 -2.08
CA ALA A 604 10.80 44.46 -3.36
C ALA A 604 9.61 43.50 -3.62
N ALA A 605 9.47 42.43 -2.82
CA ALA A 605 8.39 41.44 -2.89
C ALA A 605 7.33 41.62 -1.79
N GLU A 606 7.27 42.79 -1.15
CA GLU A 606 6.37 43.10 -0.02
C GLU A 606 6.63 42.26 1.25
N ALA A 607 7.89 41.86 1.48
CA ALA A 607 8.28 41.29 2.78
C ALA A 607 8.16 42.33 3.90
N ASP A 608 7.50 41.94 4.99
CA ASP A 608 7.31 42.76 6.19
C ASP A 608 8.64 42.91 6.93
N VAL A 609 9.22 44.10 6.83
CA VAL A 609 10.47 44.48 7.50
C VAL A 609 10.34 44.47 9.02
N ASN A 610 9.13 44.68 9.54
CA ASN A 610 8.78 44.67 10.95
C ASN A 610 8.21 43.31 11.42
N ALA A 611 8.33 42.25 10.61
CA ALA A 611 7.81 40.93 10.93
C ALA A 611 8.27 40.47 12.33
N ALA A 612 7.30 40.08 13.16
CA ALA A 612 7.51 39.82 14.58
C ALA A 612 8.56 38.73 14.84
N ALA A 613 9.38 38.95 15.87
CA ALA A 613 10.32 37.96 16.36
C ALA A 613 9.55 36.77 17.00
N ALA A 614 9.88 35.55 16.59
CA ALA A 614 9.25 34.34 17.13
C ALA A 614 9.51 34.13 18.64
N ASN A 615 8.52 33.51 19.31
CA ASN A 615 8.39 33.36 20.76
C ASN A 615 9.60 32.77 21.53
N SER A 616 10.54 32.11 20.85
CA SER A 616 11.71 31.48 21.46
C SER A 616 12.97 31.75 20.63
N GLY A 617 13.75 32.77 20.99
CA GLY A 617 15.01 33.08 20.29
C GLY A 617 14.83 33.61 18.86
N GLY A 618 13.65 34.13 18.53
CA GLY A 618 13.44 34.95 17.34
C GLY A 618 14.15 36.30 17.46
N LEU A 619 14.37 36.94 16.32
CA LEU A 619 14.96 38.27 16.17
C LEU A 619 14.20 38.97 15.03
N THR A 620 14.04 40.29 15.09
CA THR A 620 13.61 41.06 13.89
C THR A 620 14.72 41.03 12.83
N ALA A 621 14.43 41.45 11.60
CA ALA A 621 15.44 41.52 10.54
C ALA A 621 16.63 42.41 10.97
N LEU A 622 16.35 43.57 11.56
CA LEU A 622 17.36 44.50 12.09
C LEU A 622 18.23 43.86 13.18
N GLN A 623 17.60 43.18 14.15
CA GLN A 623 18.32 42.47 15.23
C GLN A 623 19.16 41.29 14.71
N ALA A 624 18.68 40.60 13.67
CA ALA A 624 19.42 39.53 13.02
C ALA A 624 20.65 40.05 12.26
N ALA A 625 20.52 41.15 11.53
CA ALA A 625 21.62 41.85 10.85
C ALA A 625 22.69 42.33 11.84
N ALA A 626 22.26 42.98 12.92
CA ALA A 626 23.15 43.47 13.98
C ALA A 626 23.90 42.32 14.69
N LYS A 627 23.22 41.18 14.95
CA LYS A 627 23.84 39.98 15.50
C LYS A 627 24.87 39.34 14.56
N GLY A 628 24.63 39.36 13.25
CA GLY A 628 25.58 38.90 12.24
C GLY A 628 26.78 39.84 12.03
N GLY A 629 26.68 41.09 12.49
CA GLY A 629 27.70 42.13 12.30
C GLY A 629 27.64 42.82 10.93
N HIS A 630 26.50 42.72 10.23
CA HIS A 630 26.35 43.17 8.84
C HIS A 630 25.94 44.65 8.76
N LEU A 631 26.88 45.56 9.03
CA LEU A 631 26.61 47.00 9.15
C LEU A 631 25.85 47.60 7.95
N GLU A 632 26.31 47.35 6.72
CA GLU A 632 25.65 47.84 5.50
C GLU A 632 24.19 47.35 5.36
N LEU A 633 23.88 46.19 5.93
CA LEU A 633 22.54 45.60 5.93
C LEU A 633 21.67 46.15 7.07
N VAL A 634 22.27 46.55 8.20
CA VAL A 634 21.60 47.34 9.26
C VAL A 634 21.19 48.70 8.69
N ASP A 635 22.13 49.46 8.11
CA ASP A 635 21.87 50.76 7.48
C ASP A 635 20.77 50.66 6.40
N ARG A 636 20.84 49.61 5.57
CA ARG A 636 19.85 49.35 4.52
C ARG A 636 18.45 49.07 5.08
N LEU A 637 18.35 48.30 6.17
CA LEU A 637 17.08 47.98 6.83
C LEU A 637 16.48 49.22 7.50
N GLU A 638 17.28 50.02 8.23
CA GLU A 638 16.83 51.30 8.82
C GLU A 638 16.28 52.26 7.74
N MET A 639 16.96 52.38 6.59
CA MET A 639 16.48 53.15 5.44
C MET A 639 15.14 52.66 4.87
N THR A 640 14.70 51.45 5.20
CA THR A 640 13.40 50.87 4.79
C THR A 640 12.37 50.80 5.92
N GLY A 641 12.68 51.31 7.11
CA GLY A 641 11.74 51.41 8.24
C GLY A 641 11.66 50.15 9.12
N ALA A 642 12.80 49.49 9.36
CA ALA A 642 12.98 48.33 10.24
C ALA A 642 13.10 48.65 11.75
#